data_AF-A0A7C9P262-F1
#
_entry.id   AF-A0A7C9P262-F1
#
_cell.length_a   1.000
_cell.length_b   1.000
_cell.length_c   1.000
_cell.angle_alpha   90.00
_cell.angle_beta   90.00
_cell.angle_gamma   90.00
#
_symmetry.space_group_name_H-M   'P 1'
#
loop_
_entity.id
_entity.type
_entity.pdbx_description
1 polymer ?
#
loop_
_entity_poly.entity_id
_entity_poly.type
_entity_poly.pdbx_seq_one_letter_code
_entity_poly.pdbx_strand_id
1 'polypeptide(L)'
;MPVTIPAGTDWLAPATGLLSLAVATGPLPPILAALRGPAGTPPFTTGRVVAVLRLLPEVEQRLTALLTDLPAADGSTAAPGSPTRAPVRTFALQLPATVTTLAALKPLIDPPIPVLSSPGEEAAHVGLSVTGGVLGNAGDPMTDLKRHTQKLLVFPSGATATLYAFDDRGRSIDAGAVAAWWTRLTTTFSNLFAPGAATRVATTTAQLTVQLTGPADAPADEAVLSRLTTANVTGTGPVRVRGTESAAATFTLTGGSADAAPLPLLAALPGGTYGQSVGLWPDGPVGGVTRDFVRVALLDVERHLTGQPRIAPAGAEEEAQRRAAAQKRASTRTLVDRAEPGVLLATAEAAMAELVAVLGAGAATLVAPVLDRAAGALTAPALPTGPAPATLPNPVTMTALTGGGSDEGGTVAGQRVLVQTSVDPALAGAWLRVWPQYLDMVEGVHRRSAGGGGLVDASGVVRAVVRLPDGVVAPDNRMGLDLMLVTSAGAVRYPEVRLERPAPVGGTPLDLAAVTGPVVACETGQTFTGGVPAGALPSGVTLVALTTPPALVAVPAAQWNGATVSSALTGGDVVQLTEPAWKGWRGGEAIGTRILRTGLTRLVQVGAPLPTQARDEVAAAVLTSATATGVVAAVRPLGAHHELPAHQTGHPGAPADDERHGTGARLRGPAVTGLFEILRERVAGTTATLASAAEAALPVPAAPTSPGAWAATLRTVGFGVEAEPALTEAMHVAGFPFDGTADDVHTWLTSRGVPLPAALSASVLRAVSRRLFGAHTGYRETATALAAAFAGAQDFVYLESPALDASGMGGPAPLNLWQTLVDRVSANPVLRVLVCLPLRLPPGTPAKLQRVRDHGVRQALDALRAVAGDRLAVFTPATGPGRALHLEATSVVVDDAFALTGGTHLWRRGLGFDSSLAVSVFDERLINGRPADVVTFRRTLISGRLGLPTSLLPEDPPELVAAVRRLSARGGGQRLAPDPVPAPDPVPTDLDVAVWNRDGSPTGSFDALAWLTGLAAAVQAELAAEVPGSG
;
A
#
# COMPACT_ATOMS: atom_id res chain seq x y z
N MET A 1 9.50 36.88 -1.71
CA MET A 1 9.66 38.21 -1.07
C MET A 1 10.52 39.08 -1.97
N PRO A 2 10.06 40.25 -2.43
CA PRO A 2 10.92 41.21 -3.11
C PRO A 2 12.04 41.69 -2.17
N VAL A 3 13.26 41.79 -2.69
CA VAL A 3 14.42 42.27 -1.94
C VAL A 3 15.11 43.33 -2.76
N THR A 4 15.31 44.50 -2.15
CA THR A 4 16.18 45.55 -2.70
C THR A 4 17.59 45.30 -2.20
N ILE A 5 18.50 44.99 -3.13
CA ILE A 5 19.89 44.68 -2.87
C ILE A 5 20.71 45.94 -3.16
N PRO A 6 21.37 46.54 -2.14
CA PRO A 6 22.25 47.69 -2.34
C PRO A 6 23.46 47.35 -3.22
N ALA A 7 24.02 48.36 -3.89
CA ALA A 7 25.27 48.19 -4.63
C ALA A 7 26.42 47.76 -3.70
N GLY A 8 27.26 46.83 -4.14
CA GLY A 8 28.37 46.27 -3.37
C GLY A 8 27.96 45.19 -2.36
N THR A 9 26.73 44.66 -2.45
CA THR A 9 26.26 43.60 -1.53
C THR A 9 26.63 42.22 -2.05
N ASP A 10 27.18 41.38 -1.17
CA ASP A 10 27.41 39.96 -1.44
C ASP A 10 26.23 39.13 -0.90
N TRP A 11 25.70 38.22 -1.71
CA TRP A 11 24.76 37.20 -1.23
C TRP A 11 25.55 35.97 -0.78
N LEU A 12 25.66 35.75 0.52
CA LEU A 12 26.40 34.64 1.11
C LEU A 12 25.53 33.39 1.28
N ALA A 13 26.16 32.21 1.32
CA ALA A 13 25.48 30.97 1.62
C ALA A 13 25.03 30.96 3.10
N PRO A 14 23.73 30.79 3.41
CA PRO A 14 23.26 30.72 4.81
C PRO A 14 23.81 29.49 5.55
N ALA A 15 24.08 28.41 4.82
CA ALA A 15 24.75 27.21 5.29
C ALA A 15 25.36 26.47 4.08
N THR A 16 26.08 25.38 4.33
CA THR A 16 26.72 24.61 3.25
C THR A 16 25.68 23.96 2.34
N GLY A 17 25.83 24.13 1.02
CA GLY A 17 24.88 23.63 0.03
C GLY A 17 25.44 23.64 -1.39
N LEU A 18 24.60 23.25 -2.35
CA LEU A 18 24.89 23.22 -3.78
C LEU A 18 24.17 24.37 -4.48
N LEU A 19 24.93 25.23 -5.14
CA LEU A 19 24.44 26.30 -5.98
C LEU A 19 24.28 25.82 -7.43
N SER A 20 23.14 26.14 -8.01
CA SER A 20 22.81 25.90 -9.41
C SER A 20 22.17 27.14 -10.02
N LEU A 21 22.36 27.35 -11.32
CA LEU A 21 21.67 28.38 -12.10
C LEU A 21 20.74 27.71 -13.11
N ALA A 22 19.56 28.29 -13.30
CA ALA A 22 18.62 27.86 -14.31
C ALA A 22 17.82 29.05 -14.85
N VAL A 23 17.43 29.00 -16.12
CA VAL A 23 16.45 29.91 -16.71
C VAL A 23 15.06 29.29 -16.56
N ALA A 24 14.11 30.03 -15.99
CA ALA A 24 12.73 29.60 -15.92
C ALA A 24 12.11 29.56 -17.34
N THR A 25 11.80 28.38 -17.85
CA THR A 25 11.19 28.17 -19.18
C THR A 25 9.78 27.59 -19.06
N GLY A 26 9.05 27.51 -20.18
CA GLY A 26 7.82 26.71 -20.29
C GLY A 26 8.07 25.52 -21.22
N PRO A 27 8.16 24.27 -20.73
CA PRO A 27 8.07 23.84 -19.32
C PRO A 27 9.29 24.21 -18.48
N LEU A 28 9.14 24.22 -17.14
CA LEU A 28 10.24 24.53 -16.22
C LEU A 28 11.31 23.42 -16.24
N PRO A 29 12.60 23.76 -16.10
CA PRO A 29 13.65 22.76 -15.97
C PRO A 29 13.48 21.98 -14.64
N PRO A 30 13.95 20.72 -14.55
CA PRO A 30 13.70 19.84 -13.40
C PRO A 30 14.05 20.45 -12.03
N ILE A 31 15.13 21.23 -11.94
CA ILE A 31 15.56 21.89 -10.70
C ILE A 31 14.58 22.96 -10.21
N LEU A 32 13.84 23.62 -11.12
CA LEU A 32 12.84 24.63 -10.78
C LEU A 32 11.43 24.04 -10.70
N ALA A 33 11.15 22.97 -11.46
CA ALA A 33 9.83 22.34 -11.49
C ALA A 33 9.40 21.74 -10.14
N ALA A 34 10.37 21.36 -9.30
CA ALA A 34 10.13 20.91 -7.92
C ALA A 34 9.66 22.01 -6.97
N LEU A 35 9.96 23.27 -7.27
CA LEU A 35 9.71 24.40 -6.39
C LEU A 35 8.37 25.02 -6.74
N ARG A 36 7.42 24.94 -5.81
CA ARG A 36 6.02 25.34 -6.00
C ARG A 36 5.63 26.49 -5.09
N GLY A 37 4.91 27.45 -5.67
CA GLY A 37 4.30 28.53 -4.93
C GLY A 37 3.10 28.08 -4.10
N PRO A 38 2.46 28.99 -3.33
CA PRO A 38 1.40 28.64 -2.40
C PRO A 38 0.14 28.03 -3.04
N ALA A 39 -0.12 28.34 -4.30
CA ALA A 39 -1.22 27.79 -5.09
C ALA A 39 -0.85 26.49 -5.85
N GLY A 40 0.32 25.90 -5.56
CA GLY A 40 0.85 24.75 -6.30
C GLY A 40 1.39 25.09 -7.70
N THR A 41 1.36 26.36 -8.10
CA THR A 41 1.84 26.84 -9.40
C THR A 41 3.34 27.16 -9.39
N PRO A 42 4.00 27.15 -10.57
CA PRO A 42 5.35 27.70 -10.75
C PRO A 42 5.52 29.09 -10.12
N PRO A 43 6.48 29.30 -9.21
CA PRO A 43 6.68 30.58 -8.52
C PRO A 43 7.52 31.57 -9.32
N PHE A 44 8.15 31.13 -10.42
CA PHE A 44 9.12 31.89 -11.20
C PHE A 44 8.52 32.44 -12.49
N THR A 45 8.97 33.64 -12.86
CA THR A 45 8.60 34.28 -14.13
C THR A 45 9.43 33.70 -15.28
N THR A 46 8.77 33.27 -16.36
CA THR A 46 9.43 32.76 -17.58
C THR A 46 10.47 33.75 -18.13
N GLY A 47 11.60 33.24 -18.60
CA GLY A 47 12.73 34.00 -19.15
C GLY A 47 13.67 34.58 -18.09
N ARG A 48 13.43 34.35 -16.79
CA ARG A 48 14.30 34.85 -15.71
C ARG A 48 15.34 33.81 -15.30
N VAL A 49 16.55 34.28 -15.01
CA VAL A 49 17.59 33.49 -14.35
C VAL A 49 17.25 33.35 -12.87
N VAL A 50 17.32 32.13 -12.36
CA VAL A 50 17.09 31.78 -10.97
C VAL A 50 18.34 31.09 -10.43
N ALA A 51 18.90 31.65 -9.36
CA ALA A 51 19.97 31.02 -8.60
C ALA A 51 19.37 30.21 -7.46
N VAL A 52 19.65 28.91 -7.43
CA VAL A 52 19.07 27.95 -6.48
C VAL A 52 20.19 27.41 -5.59
N LEU A 53 20.11 27.64 -4.29
CA LEU A 53 20.93 26.99 -3.29
C LEU A 53 20.10 25.88 -2.62
N ARG A 54 20.52 24.63 -2.81
CA ARG A 54 19.98 23.47 -2.09
C ARG A 54 20.94 23.09 -0.96
N LEU A 55 20.45 23.01 0.28
CA LEU A 55 21.26 22.58 1.42
C LEU A 55 21.69 21.11 1.27
N LEU A 56 22.84 20.77 1.85
CA LEU A 56 23.25 19.36 1.97
C LEU A 56 22.33 18.63 2.97
N PRO A 57 22.06 17.32 2.78
CA PRO A 57 21.15 16.56 3.65
C PRO A 57 21.50 16.65 5.14
N GLU A 58 22.78 16.57 5.50
CA GLU A 58 23.23 16.64 6.89
C GLU A 58 23.01 18.04 7.50
N VAL A 59 23.08 19.09 6.66
CA VAL A 59 22.84 20.47 7.08
C VAL A 59 21.35 20.69 7.30
N GLU A 60 20.51 20.22 6.37
CA GLU A 60 19.05 20.24 6.51
C GLU A 60 18.59 19.53 7.77
N GLN A 61 19.09 18.32 8.04
CA GLN A 61 18.74 17.55 9.22
C GLN A 61 19.09 18.28 10.52
N ARG A 62 20.30 18.87 10.58
CA ARG A 62 20.75 19.64 11.76
C ARG A 62 19.91 20.91 11.95
N LEU A 63 19.64 21.67 10.89
CA LEU A 63 18.81 22.86 10.99
C LEU A 63 17.37 22.50 11.41
N THR A 64 16.83 21.41 10.88
CA THR A 64 15.49 20.91 11.28
C THR A 64 15.46 20.52 12.75
N ALA A 65 16.51 19.86 13.26
CA ALA A 65 16.64 19.56 14.68
C ALA A 65 16.72 20.83 15.55
N LEU A 66 17.31 21.92 15.07
CA LEU A 66 17.31 23.20 15.81
C LEU A 66 15.93 23.86 15.83
N LEU A 67 15.09 23.66 14.80
CA LEU A 67 13.73 24.21 14.75
C LEU A 67 12.80 23.61 15.82
N THR A 68 13.18 22.52 16.49
CA THR A 68 12.41 21.97 17.63
C THR A 68 12.43 22.89 18.85
N ASP A 69 13.38 23.83 18.93
CA ASP A 69 13.44 24.84 20.00
C ASP A 69 12.46 26.00 19.80
N LEU A 70 11.90 26.15 18.58
CA LEU A 70 10.87 27.15 18.34
C LEU A 70 9.56 26.73 19.00
N PRO A 71 8.88 27.64 19.72
CA PRO A 71 7.57 27.33 20.29
C PRO A 71 6.53 27.08 19.19
N ALA A 72 5.54 26.24 19.52
CA ALA A 72 4.43 25.97 18.62
C ALA A 72 3.62 27.25 18.37
N ALA A 73 3.21 27.47 17.12
CA ALA A 73 2.51 28.70 16.73
C ALA A 73 1.14 28.85 17.40
N ASP A 74 0.52 27.74 17.79
CA ASP A 74 -0.73 27.69 18.54
C ASP A 74 -0.55 27.95 20.05
N GLY A 75 0.69 28.13 20.51
CA GLY A 75 1.01 28.31 21.94
C GLY A 75 1.06 27.01 22.74
N SER A 76 0.87 25.85 22.10
CA SER A 76 0.98 24.56 22.76
C SER A 76 2.43 24.18 23.07
N THR A 77 2.61 23.19 23.95
CA THR A 77 3.94 22.61 24.20
C THR A 77 4.26 21.63 23.07
N ALA A 78 5.36 21.88 22.35
CA ALA A 78 5.81 21.00 21.28
C ALA A 78 6.22 19.63 21.83
N ALA A 79 5.90 18.56 21.09
CA ALA A 79 6.41 17.23 21.41
C ALA A 79 7.95 17.22 21.30
N PRO A 80 8.67 16.61 22.25
CA PRO A 80 10.14 16.55 22.22
C PRO A 80 10.65 15.97 20.89
N GLY A 81 11.59 16.67 20.26
CA GLY A 81 12.20 16.23 19.00
C GLY A 81 11.36 16.43 17.74
N SER A 82 10.15 17.00 17.85
CA SER A 82 9.30 17.32 16.69
C SER A 82 9.45 18.78 16.28
N PRO A 83 9.72 19.07 14.99
CA PRO A 83 9.81 20.45 14.53
C PRO A 83 8.43 21.13 14.62
N THR A 84 8.40 22.42 14.99
CA THR A 84 7.14 23.19 15.06
C THR A 84 6.90 24.03 13.82
N ARG A 85 7.85 24.05 12.87
CA ARG A 85 7.79 24.75 11.58
C ARG A 85 8.28 23.84 10.46
N ALA A 86 7.97 24.20 9.21
CA ALA A 86 8.42 23.44 8.06
C ALA A 86 9.96 23.42 7.98
N PRO A 87 10.58 22.26 7.70
CA PRO A 87 12.03 22.18 7.48
C PRO A 87 12.40 23.02 6.25
N VAL A 88 13.57 23.65 6.26
CA VAL A 88 14.03 24.51 5.14
C VAL A 88 15.11 23.75 4.37
N ARG A 89 14.93 23.58 3.06
CA ARG A 89 15.90 22.88 2.18
C ARG A 89 16.48 23.77 1.10
N THR A 90 15.66 24.62 0.49
CA THR A 90 16.06 25.33 -0.73
C THR A 90 15.82 26.82 -0.63
N PHE A 91 16.81 27.61 -1.05
CA PHE A 91 16.67 29.04 -1.27
C PHE A 91 16.79 29.33 -2.77
N ALA A 92 15.90 30.13 -3.31
CA ALA A 92 15.97 30.55 -4.70
C ALA A 92 15.91 32.07 -4.81
N LEU A 93 16.83 32.65 -5.57
CA LEU A 93 16.86 34.08 -5.89
C LEU A 93 16.58 34.26 -7.38
N GLN A 94 15.39 34.78 -7.69
CA GLN A 94 15.06 35.19 -9.06
C GLN A 94 15.71 36.54 -9.34
N LEU A 95 16.57 36.57 -10.36
CA LEU A 95 17.34 37.75 -10.73
C LEU A 95 16.48 38.82 -11.45
N PRO A 96 16.95 40.08 -11.49
CA PRO A 96 16.26 41.16 -12.19
C PRO A 96 16.02 40.86 -13.67
N ALA A 97 15.08 41.60 -14.27
CA ALA A 97 14.68 41.44 -15.68
C ALA A 97 15.79 41.72 -16.67
N THR A 98 16.79 42.47 -16.22
CA THR A 98 17.94 42.90 -16.99
C THR A 98 18.98 41.79 -17.16
N VAL A 99 18.91 40.72 -16.36
CA VAL A 99 19.86 39.60 -16.43
C VAL A 99 19.32 38.53 -17.38
N THR A 100 19.42 38.79 -18.69
CA THR A 100 18.98 37.88 -19.76
C THR A 100 20.11 37.42 -20.68
N THR A 101 21.29 38.03 -20.55
CA THR A 101 22.48 37.75 -21.37
C THR A 101 23.64 37.31 -20.49
N LEU A 102 24.59 36.57 -21.07
CA LEU A 102 25.80 36.17 -20.37
C LEU A 102 26.61 37.39 -19.88
N ALA A 103 26.63 38.48 -20.65
CA ALA A 103 27.32 39.71 -20.26
C ALA A 103 26.73 40.37 -19.01
N ALA A 104 25.40 40.29 -18.83
CA ALA A 104 24.73 40.77 -17.63
C ALA A 104 24.89 39.83 -16.42
N LEU A 105 25.05 38.52 -16.66
CA LEU A 105 25.20 37.51 -15.61
C LEU A 105 26.64 37.43 -15.07
N LYS A 106 27.65 37.50 -15.94
CA LYS A 106 29.08 37.36 -15.58
C LYS A 106 29.51 38.18 -14.36
N PRO A 107 29.15 39.48 -14.22
CA PRO A 107 29.55 40.28 -13.07
C PRO A 107 28.98 39.82 -11.73
N LEU A 108 27.97 38.93 -11.75
CA LEU A 108 27.29 38.43 -10.56
C LEU A 108 27.90 37.12 -10.02
N ILE A 109 28.73 36.43 -10.81
CA ILE A 109 29.22 35.09 -10.48
C ILE A 109 30.55 35.17 -9.71
N ASP A 110 30.64 34.40 -8.62
CA ASP A 110 31.86 34.23 -7.83
C ASP A 110 32.12 32.72 -7.58
N PRO A 111 33.33 32.20 -7.84
CA PRO A 111 34.44 32.88 -8.52
C PRO A 111 34.09 33.26 -9.97
N PRO A 112 34.76 34.26 -10.57
CA PRO A 112 34.47 34.67 -11.95
C PRO A 112 34.57 33.49 -12.94
N ILE A 113 33.65 33.47 -13.92
CA ILE A 113 33.68 32.46 -15.00
C ILE A 113 35.04 32.56 -15.71
N PRO A 114 35.78 31.44 -15.87
CA PRO A 114 37.06 31.44 -16.57
C PRO A 114 36.86 31.89 -18.02
N VAL A 115 37.89 32.49 -18.61
CA VAL A 115 37.87 32.84 -20.04
C VAL A 115 37.97 31.53 -20.83
N LEU A 116 36.87 31.15 -21.49
CA LEU A 116 36.78 29.95 -22.34
C LEU A 116 36.72 30.34 -23.82
N SER A 117 36.76 29.36 -24.71
CA SER A 117 36.98 29.61 -26.15
C SER A 117 35.79 30.27 -26.85
N SER A 118 34.59 30.18 -26.25
CA SER A 118 33.38 30.84 -26.77
C SER A 118 32.40 31.21 -25.66
N PRO A 119 31.48 32.19 -25.92
CA PRO A 119 30.37 32.49 -25.01
C PRO A 119 29.48 31.28 -24.71
N GLY A 120 29.39 30.32 -25.63
CA GLY A 120 28.64 29.07 -25.44
C GLY A 120 29.28 28.18 -24.37
N GLU A 121 30.61 28.04 -24.39
CA GLU A 121 31.35 27.28 -23.37
C GLU A 121 31.31 27.98 -22.01
N GLU A 122 31.43 29.31 -21.98
CA GLU A 122 31.30 30.10 -20.75
C GLU A 122 29.92 29.98 -20.11
N ALA A 123 28.85 29.96 -20.92
CA ALA A 123 27.51 29.70 -20.42
C ALA A 123 27.36 28.25 -19.92
N ALA A 124 27.89 27.27 -20.66
CA ALA A 124 27.84 25.86 -20.30
C ALA A 124 28.57 25.58 -18.99
N HIS A 125 29.65 26.31 -18.70
CA HIS A 125 30.38 26.22 -17.43
C HIS A 125 29.50 26.49 -16.21
N VAL A 126 28.50 27.37 -16.34
CA VAL A 126 27.51 27.68 -15.31
C VAL A 126 26.16 27.00 -15.54
N GLY A 127 26.13 25.92 -16.34
CA GLY A 127 24.96 25.09 -16.61
C GLY A 127 23.90 25.74 -17.50
N LEU A 128 24.26 26.77 -18.25
CA LEU A 128 23.37 27.52 -19.13
C LEU A 128 23.79 27.36 -20.60
N SER A 129 22.90 27.71 -21.52
CA SER A 129 23.18 27.78 -22.96
C SER A 129 23.02 29.22 -23.45
N VAL A 130 23.58 29.56 -24.60
CA VAL A 130 23.37 30.85 -25.26
C VAL A 130 22.95 30.61 -26.70
N THR A 131 21.76 31.09 -27.06
CA THR A 131 21.24 31.04 -28.43
C THR A 131 20.76 32.43 -28.81
N GLY A 132 21.29 33.01 -29.90
CA GLY A 132 20.94 34.38 -30.32
C GLY A 132 21.24 35.45 -29.27
N GLY A 133 22.23 35.22 -28.39
CA GLY A 133 22.60 36.14 -27.30
C GLY A 133 21.73 36.04 -26.04
N VAL A 134 20.70 35.18 -26.04
CA VAL A 134 19.80 34.96 -24.91
C VAL A 134 20.20 33.70 -24.14
N LEU A 135 20.16 33.77 -22.81
CA LEU A 135 20.42 32.62 -21.95
C LEU A 135 19.30 31.58 -22.02
N GLY A 136 19.68 30.32 -22.13
CA GLY A 136 18.83 29.14 -21.98
C GLY A 136 19.42 28.17 -20.96
N ASN A 137 18.83 26.98 -20.83
CA ASN A 137 19.36 25.90 -20.00
C ASN A 137 20.27 25.00 -20.83
N ALA A 138 21.41 24.57 -20.27
CA ALA A 138 22.24 23.51 -20.87
C ALA A 138 21.65 22.11 -20.55
N GLY A 139 22.23 21.07 -21.14
CA GLY A 139 21.90 19.67 -20.80
C GLY A 139 22.34 19.29 -19.38
N ASP A 140 23.48 19.82 -18.94
CA ASP A 140 24.05 19.55 -17.62
C ASP A 140 23.92 20.78 -16.71
N PRO A 141 23.21 20.67 -15.57
CA PRO A 141 23.07 21.79 -14.64
C PRO A 141 24.36 22.01 -13.83
N MET A 142 24.66 23.26 -13.51
CA MET A 142 25.75 23.61 -12.60
C MET A 142 25.50 23.04 -11.21
N THR A 143 26.55 22.47 -10.61
CA THR A 143 26.52 21.99 -9.23
C THR A 143 27.77 22.50 -8.51
N ASP A 144 27.70 23.70 -7.94
CA ASP A 144 28.82 24.33 -7.24
C ASP A 144 28.66 24.22 -5.72
N LEU A 145 29.63 23.60 -5.05
CA LEU A 145 29.60 23.44 -3.59
C LEU A 145 29.97 24.75 -2.90
N LYS A 146 29.01 25.34 -2.19
CA LYS A 146 29.17 26.59 -1.45
C LYS A 146 29.14 26.34 0.06
N ARG A 147 30.19 26.76 0.75
CA ARG A 147 30.28 26.83 2.21
C ARG A 147 29.73 28.16 2.73
N HIS A 148 29.36 28.22 3.99
CA HIS A 148 28.76 29.40 4.63
C HIS A 148 29.59 30.70 4.56
N THR A 149 30.90 30.62 4.30
CA THR A 149 31.79 31.78 4.12
C THR A 149 31.95 32.22 2.66
N GLN A 150 31.41 31.46 1.71
CA GLN A 150 31.56 31.71 0.28
C GLN A 150 30.37 32.49 -0.26
N LYS A 151 30.64 33.29 -1.30
CA LYS A 151 29.63 34.07 -1.99
C LYS A 151 28.87 33.15 -2.94
N LEU A 152 27.54 33.29 -2.94
CA LEU A 152 26.67 32.69 -3.95
C LEU A 152 26.66 33.58 -5.18
N LEU A 153 26.42 34.88 -4.98
CA LEU A 153 26.39 35.91 -6.01
C LEU A 153 26.89 37.25 -5.47
N VAL A 154 27.38 38.10 -6.36
CA VAL A 154 27.85 39.46 -6.06
C VAL A 154 26.93 40.47 -6.76
N PHE A 155 26.60 41.57 -6.11
CA PHE A 155 25.80 42.65 -6.69
C PHE A 155 26.59 43.95 -6.76
N PRO A 156 27.39 44.18 -7.83
CA PRO A 156 28.21 45.39 -7.95
C PRO A 156 27.38 46.67 -8.11
N SER A 157 26.13 46.55 -8.59
CA SER A 157 25.16 47.64 -8.68
C SER A 157 23.88 47.27 -7.92
N GLY A 158 23.09 48.29 -7.58
CA GLY A 158 21.81 48.08 -6.88
C GLY A 158 20.82 47.30 -7.75
N ALA A 159 20.14 46.32 -7.16
CA ALA A 159 19.24 45.41 -7.88
C ALA A 159 17.96 45.11 -7.09
N THR A 160 16.87 44.84 -7.80
CA THR A 160 15.64 44.31 -7.20
C THR A 160 15.46 42.87 -7.65
N ALA A 161 15.55 41.95 -6.68
CA ALA A 161 15.40 40.52 -6.89
C ALA A 161 14.21 39.98 -6.08
N THR A 162 13.83 38.73 -6.31
CA THR A 162 12.82 38.06 -5.48
C THR A 162 13.44 36.83 -4.83
N LEU A 163 13.46 36.82 -3.49
CA LEU A 163 13.92 35.69 -2.69
C LEU A 163 12.74 34.77 -2.34
N TYR A 164 12.98 33.47 -2.48
CA TYR A 164 12.08 32.40 -2.12
C TYR A 164 12.80 31.41 -1.19
N ALA A 165 12.04 30.79 -0.30
CA ALA A 165 12.48 29.65 0.50
C ALA A 165 11.49 28.51 0.26
N PHE A 166 11.98 27.28 0.30
CA PHE A 166 11.18 26.08 0.11
C PHE A 166 11.60 25.00 1.11
N ASP A 167 10.62 24.17 1.48
CA ASP A 167 10.87 23.01 2.32
C ASP A 167 11.49 21.84 1.57
N ASP A 168 11.65 20.74 2.30
CA ASP A 168 12.16 19.46 1.83
C ASP A 168 11.38 18.91 0.61
N ARG A 169 10.08 19.20 0.54
CA ARG A 169 9.17 18.81 -0.54
C ARG A 169 9.02 19.90 -1.63
N GLY A 170 9.82 20.97 -1.58
CA GLY A 170 9.77 22.05 -2.56
C GLY A 170 8.53 22.95 -2.45
N ARG A 171 7.82 22.96 -1.32
CA ARG A 171 6.69 23.87 -1.07
C ARG A 171 7.19 25.18 -0.49
N SER A 172 6.59 26.29 -0.93
CA SER A 172 6.99 27.62 -0.50
C SER A 172 6.91 27.81 1.01
N ILE A 173 7.90 28.54 1.53
CA ILE A 173 7.95 29.10 2.87
C ILE A 173 8.17 30.61 2.73
N ASP A 174 7.63 31.40 3.65
CA ASP A 174 7.99 32.82 3.75
C ASP A 174 9.48 32.96 4.14
N ALA A 175 10.31 33.41 3.20
CA ALA A 175 11.75 33.60 3.41
C ALA A 175 12.07 34.58 4.56
N GLY A 176 11.19 35.55 4.82
CA GLY A 176 11.33 36.44 5.97
C GLY A 176 10.97 35.77 7.29
N ALA A 177 10.03 34.82 7.31
CA ALA A 177 9.77 34.00 8.49
C ALA A 177 10.97 33.11 8.81
N VAL A 178 11.62 32.50 7.80
CA VAL A 178 12.87 31.75 7.98
C VAL A 178 13.95 32.60 8.65
N ALA A 179 14.13 33.85 8.21
CA ALA A 179 15.08 34.76 8.84
C ALA A 179 14.71 35.06 10.31
N ALA A 180 13.42 35.25 10.61
CA ALA A 180 12.95 35.48 11.98
C ALA A 180 13.11 34.25 12.88
N TRP A 181 12.85 33.05 12.37
CA TRP A 181 13.07 31.78 13.06
C TRP A 181 14.53 31.62 13.48
N TRP A 182 15.45 31.78 12.53
CA TRP A 182 16.89 31.66 12.81
C TRP A 182 17.40 32.78 13.72
N THR A 183 16.85 34.00 13.60
CA THR A 183 17.13 35.08 14.57
C THR A 183 16.72 34.66 15.98
N ARG A 184 15.52 34.07 16.13
CA ARG A 184 15.04 33.61 17.44
C ARG A 184 15.94 32.52 18.03
N LEU A 185 16.44 31.60 17.23
CA LEU A 185 17.33 30.53 17.70
C LEU A 185 18.62 31.06 18.34
N THR A 186 19.08 32.27 17.99
CA THR A 186 20.27 32.88 18.63
C THR A 186 20.11 33.19 20.12
N THR A 187 18.88 33.31 20.60
CA THR A 187 18.61 33.51 22.03
C THR A 187 18.83 32.23 22.85
N THR A 188 18.79 31.07 22.19
CA THR A 188 19.06 29.76 22.78
C THR A 188 20.49 29.29 22.48
N PHE A 189 20.96 29.53 21.25
CA PHE A 189 22.26 29.04 20.75
C PHE A 189 23.20 30.21 20.43
N SER A 190 24.23 30.38 21.25
CA SER A 190 25.22 31.48 21.12
C SER A 190 26.21 31.31 19.96
N ASN A 191 26.30 30.11 19.39
CA ASN A 191 27.24 29.73 18.34
C ASN A 191 26.57 29.44 16.98
N LEU A 192 25.33 29.91 16.78
CA LEU A 192 24.58 29.64 15.54
C LEU A 192 25.20 30.34 14.32
N PHE A 193 25.78 31.53 14.50
CA PHE A 193 26.37 32.33 13.43
C PHE A 193 27.90 32.39 13.50
N ALA A 194 28.53 32.54 12.33
CA ALA A 194 29.95 32.81 12.25
C ALA A 194 30.27 34.20 12.85
N PRO A 195 31.40 34.37 13.56
CA PRO A 195 31.77 35.65 14.15
C PRO A 195 32.03 36.74 13.09
N GLY A 196 31.66 37.99 13.39
CA GLY A 196 31.93 39.18 12.54
C GLY A 196 30.69 39.80 11.88
N ALA A 197 30.87 40.54 10.78
CA ALA A 197 29.77 41.19 10.03
C ALA A 197 28.77 40.19 9.41
N ALA A 198 29.12 38.91 9.37
CA ALA A 198 28.29 37.76 8.97
C ALA A 198 27.25 37.32 10.03
N THR A 199 27.12 38.06 11.14
CA THR A 199 26.14 37.83 12.22
C THR A 199 24.70 38.24 11.88
N ARG A 200 24.43 38.64 10.63
CA ARG A 200 23.19 39.34 10.28
C ARG A 200 22.29 38.47 9.42
N VAL A 201 21.15 38.09 9.99
CA VAL A 201 19.94 37.74 9.22
C VAL A 201 19.31 39.03 8.73
N ALA A 202 18.72 39.03 7.53
CA ALA A 202 18.08 40.23 6.99
C ALA A 202 16.97 40.71 7.93
N THR A 203 16.86 42.02 8.14
CA THR A 203 15.74 42.61 8.90
C THR A 203 14.44 42.38 8.14
N THR A 204 13.41 41.90 8.83
CA THR A 204 12.11 41.61 8.22
C THR A 204 11.00 42.39 8.91
N THR A 205 10.00 42.81 8.15
CA THR A 205 8.80 43.43 8.70
C THR A 205 7.95 42.38 9.40
N ALA A 206 7.47 42.69 10.61
CA ALA A 206 6.58 41.83 11.38
C ALA A 206 5.33 41.45 10.56
N GLN A 207 5.03 40.15 10.50
CA GLN A 207 3.89 39.63 9.74
C GLN A 207 3.63 38.16 10.11
N LEU A 208 2.39 37.80 10.44
CA LEU A 208 2.02 36.42 10.75
C LEU A 208 1.14 35.88 9.62
N THR A 209 1.63 34.84 8.93
CA THR A 209 1.04 34.34 7.69
C THR A 209 0.67 32.88 7.78
N VAL A 210 -0.48 32.54 7.20
CA VAL A 210 -0.98 31.17 7.10
C VAL A 210 -1.13 30.79 5.65
N GLN A 211 -0.60 29.65 5.24
CA GLN A 211 -0.94 29.04 3.96
C GLN A 211 -1.95 27.92 4.17
N LEU A 212 -3.09 28.00 3.48
CA LEU A 212 -4.12 26.97 3.42
C LEU A 212 -3.74 25.93 2.36
N THR A 213 -3.77 24.66 2.73
CA THR A 213 -3.32 23.56 1.88
C THR A 213 -4.14 22.29 2.11
N GLY A 214 -3.99 21.27 1.27
CA GLY A 214 -4.51 19.93 1.49
C GLY A 214 -3.54 19.05 2.30
N PRO A 215 -3.92 17.81 2.66
CA PRO A 215 -3.09 16.92 3.47
C PRO A 215 -1.76 16.51 2.80
N ALA A 216 -1.67 16.57 1.47
CA ALA A 216 -0.44 16.31 0.68
C ALA A 216 0.34 17.59 0.32
N ASP A 217 0.10 18.69 1.05
CA ASP A 217 0.54 20.06 0.69
C ASP A 217 0.09 20.50 -0.73
N ALA A 218 -1.01 19.93 -1.23
CA ALA A 218 -1.68 20.36 -2.45
C ALA A 218 -2.49 21.66 -2.19
N PRO A 219 -2.99 22.36 -3.21
CA PRO A 219 -3.99 23.40 -2.98
C PRO A 219 -5.19 22.83 -2.20
N ALA A 220 -5.71 23.60 -1.23
CA ALA A 220 -6.89 23.19 -0.47
C ALA A 220 -8.11 23.08 -1.39
N ASP A 221 -8.94 22.06 -1.17
CA ASP A 221 -10.11 21.82 -2.00
C ASP A 221 -11.18 22.89 -1.79
N GLU A 222 -11.77 23.35 -2.90
CA GLU A 222 -12.75 24.44 -2.88
C GLU A 222 -13.99 24.11 -2.04
N ALA A 223 -14.43 22.85 -2.04
CA ALA A 223 -15.59 22.44 -1.27
C ALA A 223 -15.33 22.54 0.24
N VAL A 224 -14.11 22.23 0.69
CA VAL A 224 -13.70 22.38 2.09
C VAL A 224 -13.47 23.84 2.44
N LEU A 225 -12.88 24.63 1.53
CA LEU A 225 -12.73 26.07 1.71
C LEU A 225 -14.09 26.78 1.87
N SER A 226 -15.14 26.30 1.19
CA SER A 226 -16.50 26.82 1.36
C SER A 226 -17.08 26.59 2.76
N ARG A 227 -16.53 25.62 3.51
CA ARG A 227 -16.87 25.35 4.91
C ARG A 227 -16.07 26.20 5.91
N LEU A 228 -14.98 26.83 5.46
CA LEU A 228 -14.06 27.54 6.34
C LEU A 228 -14.63 28.92 6.74
N THR A 229 -14.71 29.15 8.04
CA THR A 229 -14.92 30.47 8.65
C THR A 229 -13.65 30.87 9.37
N THR A 230 -13.26 32.15 9.25
CA THR A 230 -12.04 32.67 9.86
C THR A 230 -12.32 33.89 10.73
N ALA A 231 -11.59 34.03 11.84
CA ALA A 231 -11.62 35.21 12.71
C ALA A 231 -10.21 35.77 12.92
N ASN A 232 -10.08 37.10 13.00
CA ASN A 232 -8.79 37.83 13.05
C ASN A 232 -7.82 37.46 11.91
N VAL A 233 -8.34 37.28 10.70
CA VAL A 233 -7.59 36.90 9.49
C VAL A 233 -8.07 37.73 8.30
N THR A 234 -7.15 38.15 7.44
CA THR A 234 -7.42 38.95 6.24
C THR A 234 -6.91 38.28 4.96
N GLY A 235 -7.46 38.69 3.81
CA GLY A 235 -7.15 38.16 2.48
C GLY A 235 -8.12 37.08 2.01
N THR A 236 -8.12 36.77 0.71
CA THR A 236 -9.07 35.83 0.04
C THR A 236 -8.42 34.67 -0.73
N GLY A 237 -7.10 34.47 -0.62
CA GLY A 237 -6.35 33.45 -1.38
C GLY A 237 -5.86 32.24 -0.58
N PRO A 238 -4.90 31.46 -1.12
CA PRO A 238 -4.26 30.36 -0.40
C PRO A 238 -3.36 30.84 0.75
N VAL A 239 -2.92 32.11 0.71
CA VAL A 239 -2.19 32.74 1.81
C VAL A 239 -3.09 33.76 2.49
N ARG A 240 -3.11 33.72 3.82
CA ARG A 240 -3.86 34.59 4.71
C ARG A 240 -2.92 35.28 5.67
N VAL A 241 -3.30 36.47 6.14
CA VAL A 241 -2.50 37.26 7.08
C VAL A 241 -3.31 37.50 8.34
N ARG A 242 -2.73 37.28 9.52
CA ARG A 242 -3.38 37.60 10.80
C ARG A 242 -3.70 39.10 10.85
N GLY A 243 -4.86 39.45 11.38
CA GLY A 243 -5.21 40.84 11.65
C GLY A 243 -4.41 41.43 12.82
N THR A 244 -4.70 42.70 13.12
CA THR A 244 -4.01 43.47 14.17
C THR A 244 -4.63 43.32 15.55
N GLU A 245 -5.73 42.58 15.69
CA GLU A 245 -6.43 42.41 16.96
C GLU A 245 -5.59 41.55 17.93
N SER A 246 -5.75 41.80 19.23
CA SER A 246 -5.15 41.01 20.32
C SER A 246 -5.95 39.73 20.58
N ALA A 247 -6.12 38.90 19.55
CA ALA A 247 -6.86 37.64 19.59
C ALA A 247 -6.21 36.59 18.67
N ALA A 248 -6.55 35.31 18.86
CA ALA A 248 -6.05 34.23 18.00
C ALA A 248 -6.51 34.38 16.55
N ALA A 249 -5.64 34.07 15.58
CA ALA A 249 -6.08 33.77 14.23
C ALA A 249 -6.79 32.42 14.25
N THR A 250 -8.12 32.42 14.07
CA THR A 250 -8.94 31.22 14.23
C THR A 250 -9.48 30.76 12.89
N PHE A 251 -9.42 29.45 12.66
CA PHE A 251 -9.92 28.75 11.48
C PHE A 251 -10.89 27.67 11.95
N THR A 252 -12.16 27.74 11.55
CA THR A 252 -13.23 26.84 12.00
C THR A 252 -14.07 26.36 10.82
N LEU A 253 -14.48 25.09 10.82
CA LEU A 253 -15.30 24.49 9.76
C LEU A 253 -16.79 24.52 10.11
N THR A 254 -17.48 25.56 9.66
CA THR A 254 -18.92 25.78 9.96
C THR A 254 -19.73 26.39 8.81
N GLY A 255 -19.10 26.98 7.79
CA GLY A 255 -19.78 27.64 6.64
C GLY A 255 -20.29 26.66 5.58
N GLY A 256 -20.91 27.13 4.49
CA GLY A 256 -21.23 26.30 3.31
C GLY A 256 -22.27 25.18 3.52
N SER A 257 -22.40 24.26 2.54
CA SER A 257 -23.32 23.11 2.59
C SER A 257 -22.66 21.86 3.16
N ALA A 258 -23.39 21.10 3.99
CA ALA A 258 -22.93 19.82 4.53
C ALA A 258 -22.71 18.73 3.45
N ASP A 259 -23.31 18.84 2.28
CA ASP A 259 -23.06 17.88 1.19
C ASP A 259 -21.75 18.17 0.42
N ALA A 260 -21.27 19.41 0.42
CA ALA A 260 -20.06 19.77 -0.33
C ALA A 260 -18.79 19.18 0.32
N ALA A 261 -18.74 19.16 1.65
CA ALA A 261 -17.68 18.56 2.45
C ALA A 261 -18.30 18.09 3.78
N PRO A 262 -18.83 16.85 3.82
CA PRO A 262 -19.61 16.34 4.95
C PRO A 262 -18.79 16.04 6.20
N LEU A 263 -17.51 15.68 6.05
CA LEU A 263 -16.63 15.36 7.16
C LEU A 263 -15.35 16.21 7.06
N PRO A 264 -15.47 17.55 7.18
CA PRO A 264 -14.32 18.41 7.01
C PRO A 264 -13.46 18.39 8.28
N LEU A 265 -12.14 18.39 8.12
CA LEU A 265 -11.16 18.51 9.19
C LEU A 265 -10.02 19.47 8.78
N LEU A 266 -9.37 20.06 9.77
CA LEU A 266 -8.16 20.86 9.57
C LEU A 266 -7.11 20.67 10.67
N ALA A 267 -5.84 20.88 10.33
CA ALA A 267 -4.71 20.78 11.26
C ALA A 267 -3.63 21.83 10.95
N ALA A 268 -2.95 22.35 11.98
CA ALA A 268 -1.71 23.09 11.81
C ALA A 268 -0.55 22.13 11.49
N LEU A 269 0.23 22.39 10.45
CA LEU A 269 1.40 21.58 10.11
C LEU A 269 2.69 22.19 10.70
N PRO A 270 3.69 21.37 11.08
CA PRO A 270 3.75 19.92 10.89
C PRO A 270 3.27 19.06 12.08
N GLY A 271 2.92 19.67 13.22
CA GLY A 271 2.72 18.94 14.49
C GLY A 271 1.31 18.97 15.10
N GLY A 272 0.35 19.65 14.47
CA GLY A 272 -1.03 19.71 14.96
C GLY A 272 -1.80 18.40 14.78
N THR A 273 -3.02 18.38 15.27
CA THR A 273 -3.96 17.26 15.12
C THR A 273 -5.16 17.70 14.31
N TYR A 274 -5.65 16.85 13.41
CA TYR A 274 -6.86 17.15 12.65
C TYR A 274 -8.10 17.25 13.55
N GLY A 275 -8.82 18.34 13.40
CA GLY A 275 -10.05 18.63 14.14
C GLY A 275 -10.94 19.64 13.41
N GLN A 276 -11.94 20.18 14.11
CA GLN A 276 -12.90 21.15 13.54
C GLN A 276 -12.41 22.60 13.57
N SER A 277 -11.37 22.89 14.35
CA SER A 277 -10.83 24.24 14.54
C SER A 277 -9.35 24.26 14.84
N VAL A 278 -8.66 25.29 14.38
CA VAL A 278 -7.27 25.62 14.75
C VAL A 278 -7.20 27.08 15.15
N GLY A 279 -6.57 27.36 16.29
CA GLY A 279 -6.19 28.70 16.72
C GLY A 279 -4.68 28.86 16.61
N LEU A 280 -4.22 29.97 16.03
CA LEU A 280 -2.80 30.32 15.93
C LEU A 280 -2.56 31.67 16.58
N TRP A 281 -1.39 31.82 17.21
CA TRP A 281 -0.91 33.06 17.82
C TRP A 281 -1.94 33.68 18.79
N PRO A 282 -2.28 32.97 19.89
CA PRO A 282 -3.42 33.30 20.75
C PRO A 282 -3.39 34.75 21.24
N ASP A 283 -2.20 35.24 21.62
CA ASP A 283 -1.97 36.61 22.11
C ASP A 283 -1.04 37.41 21.18
N GLY A 284 -0.89 36.98 19.92
CA GLY A 284 0.08 37.54 18.97
C GLY A 284 1.36 36.70 18.83
N PRO A 285 2.49 37.30 18.43
CA PRO A 285 3.76 36.61 18.19
C PRO A 285 4.19 35.70 19.36
N VAL A 286 4.32 34.39 19.10
CA VAL A 286 4.72 33.43 20.13
C VAL A 286 6.25 33.39 20.24
N GLY A 287 6.76 33.47 21.47
CA GLY A 287 8.20 33.35 21.76
C GLY A 287 9.08 34.39 21.08
N GLY A 288 8.56 35.58 20.76
CA GLY A 288 9.33 36.64 20.10
C GLY A 288 9.49 36.48 18.59
N VAL A 289 8.82 35.52 17.95
CA VAL A 289 8.83 35.34 16.49
C VAL A 289 7.83 36.32 15.85
N THR A 290 8.27 37.55 15.58
CA THR A 290 7.41 38.65 15.10
C THR A 290 7.02 38.54 13.62
N ARG A 291 7.77 37.76 12.83
CA ARG A 291 7.36 37.31 11.49
C ARG A 291 7.33 35.79 11.45
N ASP A 292 6.19 35.21 11.14
CA ASP A 292 5.97 33.76 11.22
C ASP A 292 5.15 33.24 10.05
N PHE A 293 5.30 31.95 9.77
CA PHE A 293 4.64 31.25 8.69
C PHE A 293 4.22 29.85 9.14
N VAL A 294 2.95 29.54 8.97
CA VAL A 294 2.37 28.24 9.33
C VAL A 294 1.51 27.74 8.17
N ARG A 295 1.45 26.42 7.98
CA ARG A 295 0.46 25.81 7.09
C ARG A 295 -0.70 25.26 7.89
N VAL A 296 -1.90 25.44 7.36
CA VAL A 296 -3.11 24.78 7.84
C VAL A 296 -3.62 23.88 6.73
N ALA A 297 -3.56 22.57 6.98
CA ALA A 297 -4.09 21.58 6.06
C ALA A 297 -5.60 21.42 6.28
N LEU A 298 -6.37 21.32 5.20
CA LEU A 298 -7.81 21.13 5.19
C LEU A 298 -8.16 19.90 4.34
N LEU A 299 -9.18 19.16 4.78
CA LEU A 299 -9.58 17.92 4.14
C LEU A 299 -11.08 17.67 4.35
N ASP A 300 -11.76 17.09 3.36
CA ASP A 300 -13.00 16.34 3.58
C ASP A 300 -12.65 14.85 3.62
N VAL A 301 -12.80 14.23 4.78
CA VAL A 301 -12.38 12.84 5.00
C VAL A 301 -13.20 11.89 4.11
N GLU A 302 -14.50 12.16 3.92
CA GLU A 302 -15.35 11.29 3.12
C GLU A 302 -14.86 11.21 1.68
N ARG A 303 -14.67 12.35 1.01
CA ARG A 303 -14.12 12.38 -0.34
C ARG A 303 -12.68 11.87 -0.41
N HIS A 304 -11.85 12.13 0.61
CA HIS A 304 -10.47 11.66 0.63
C HIS A 304 -10.37 10.13 0.62
N LEU A 305 -11.23 9.46 1.38
CA LEU A 305 -11.19 8.01 1.53
C LEU A 305 -12.00 7.25 0.46
N THR A 306 -13.07 7.86 -0.06
CA THR A 306 -13.93 7.22 -1.07
C THR A 306 -13.62 7.65 -2.50
N GLY A 307 -12.92 8.77 -2.68
CA GLY A 307 -12.72 9.44 -3.96
C GLY A 307 -13.99 10.06 -4.55
N GLN A 308 -15.14 9.96 -3.88
CA GLN A 308 -16.44 10.30 -4.42
C GLN A 308 -17.06 11.48 -3.66
N PRO A 309 -17.28 12.66 -4.29
CA PRO A 309 -18.05 13.74 -3.67
C PRO A 309 -19.54 13.41 -3.68
N ARG A 310 -20.32 14.03 -2.77
CA ARG A 310 -21.80 13.97 -2.78
C ARG A 310 -22.44 14.93 -3.79
N ILE A 311 -21.68 15.92 -4.26
CA ILE A 311 -22.11 16.88 -5.27
C ILE A 311 -21.20 16.71 -6.48
N ALA A 312 -21.80 16.45 -7.64
CA ALA A 312 -21.05 16.38 -8.88
C ALA A 312 -20.57 17.79 -9.29
N PRO A 313 -19.35 17.91 -9.85
CA PRO A 313 -18.90 19.16 -10.47
C PRO A 313 -19.88 19.63 -11.56
N ALA A 314 -19.94 20.94 -11.79
CA ALA A 314 -20.72 21.49 -12.88
C ALA A 314 -20.23 20.93 -14.24
N GLY A 315 -21.15 20.45 -15.07
CA GLY A 315 -20.83 19.83 -16.37
C GLY A 315 -20.23 18.43 -16.29
N ALA A 316 -20.24 17.77 -15.12
CA ALA A 316 -19.78 16.39 -14.99
C ALA A 316 -20.62 15.43 -15.87
N GLU A 317 -19.98 14.41 -16.42
CA GLU A 317 -20.63 13.34 -17.18
C GLU A 317 -21.69 12.60 -16.34
N GLU A 318 -22.66 11.97 -17.01
CA GLU A 318 -23.80 11.31 -16.38
C GLU A 318 -23.36 10.27 -15.32
N GLU A 319 -22.31 9.49 -15.60
CA GLU A 319 -21.78 8.52 -14.64
C GLU A 319 -21.22 9.17 -13.37
N ALA A 320 -20.51 10.28 -13.50
CA ALA A 320 -20.01 11.04 -12.36
C ALA A 320 -21.16 11.64 -11.54
N GLN A 321 -22.22 12.12 -12.20
CA GLN A 321 -23.43 12.59 -11.53
C GLN A 321 -24.14 11.47 -10.76
N ARG A 322 -24.32 10.29 -11.38
CA ARG A 322 -24.92 9.11 -10.72
C ARG A 322 -24.13 8.67 -9.49
N ARG A 323 -22.79 8.61 -9.58
CA ARG A 323 -21.94 8.26 -8.44
C ARG A 323 -22.04 9.29 -7.31
N ALA A 324 -22.10 10.59 -7.64
CA ALA A 324 -22.26 11.63 -6.62
C ALA A 324 -23.62 11.54 -5.91
N ALA A 325 -24.70 11.32 -6.67
CA ALA A 325 -26.03 11.07 -6.12
C ALA A 325 -26.04 9.81 -5.23
N ALA A 326 -25.34 8.75 -5.62
CA ALA A 326 -25.22 7.53 -4.81
C ALA A 326 -24.50 7.76 -3.48
N GLN A 327 -23.44 8.56 -3.49
CA GLN A 327 -22.71 8.93 -2.27
C GLN A 327 -23.49 9.92 -1.40
N LYS A 328 -24.35 10.77 -2.00
CA LYS A 328 -25.25 11.66 -1.26
C LYS A 328 -26.32 10.89 -0.48
N ARG A 329 -26.89 9.83 -1.06
CA ARG A 329 -27.98 9.05 -0.47
C ARG A 329 -27.51 8.20 0.71
N ALA A 330 -28.14 8.38 1.87
CA ALA A 330 -27.86 7.57 3.06
C ALA A 330 -28.10 6.06 2.85
N SER A 331 -28.96 5.66 1.91
CA SER A 331 -29.25 4.25 1.60
C SER A 331 -28.20 3.58 0.71
N THR A 332 -27.39 4.34 -0.05
CA THR A 332 -26.40 3.78 -1.00
C THR A 332 -24.96 4.22 -0.75
N ARG A 333 -24.71 5.24 0.07
CA ARG A 333 -23.36 5.77 0.30
C ARG A 333 -22.41 4.75 0.94
N THR A 334 -21.14 4.85 0.58
CA THR A 334 -20.04 4.22 1.31
C THR A 334 -19.87 4.93 2.65
N LEU A 335 -19.78 4.16 3.74
CA LEU A 335 -19.59 4.72 5.08
C LEU A 335 -18.11 5.03 5.34
N VAL A 336 -17.90 6.15 5.99
CA VAL A 336 -16.61 6.64 6.47
C VAL A 336 -16.81 7.02 7.93
N ASP A 337 -16.00 6.45 8.83
CA ASP A 337 -16.11 6.75 10.26
C ASP A 337 -14.76 6.59 10.96
N ARG A 338 -14.70 7.03 12.21
CA ARG A 338 -13.49 6.96 13.04
C ARG A 338 -13.23 5.54 13.51
N ALA A 339 -11.95 5.23 13.63
CA ALA A 339 -11.38 4.02 14.17
C ALA A 339 -10.29 4.37 15.19
N GLU A 340 -10.02 3.46 16.12
CA GLU A 340 -8.83 3.56 16.96
C GLU A 340 -7.54 3.57 16.10
N PRO A 341 -6.45 4.20 16.59
CA PRO A 341 -5.14 4.16 15.94
C PRO A 341 -4.61 2.76 15.55
N GLY A 342 -3.73 2.74 14.55
CA GLY A 342 -3.10 1.50 14.09
C GLY A 342 -4.08 0.63 13.30
N VAL A 343 -4.71 1.24 12.30
CA VAL A 343 -5.64 0.56 11.40
C VAL A 343 -4.85 -0.30 10.43
N LEU A 344 -3.72 0.19 9.92
CA LEU A 344 -2.97 -0.47 8.85
C LEU A 344 -2.06 -1.59 9.38
N LEU A 345 -2.21 -2.80 8.84
CA LEU A 345 -1.45 -3.99 9.21
C LEU A 345 -0.52 -4.39 8.07
N ALA A 346 0.80 -4.26 8.28
CA ALA A 346 1.81 -4.34 7.23
C ALA A 346 2.29 -5.75 6.84
N THR A 347 1.79 -6.78 7.52
CA THR A 347 2.21 -8.19 7.35
C THR A 347 1.05 -9.15 7.48
N ALA A 348 1.19 -10.35 6.90
CA ALA A 348 0.23 -11.44 7.05
C ALA A 348 0.04 -11.84 8.51
N GLU A 349 1.11 -11.88 9.31
CA GLU A 349 1.04 -12.22 10.74
C GLU A 349 0.21 -11.21 11.52
N ALA A 350 0.36 -9.91 11.25
CA ALA A 350 -0.44 -8.89 11.90
C ALA A 350 -1.93 -9.02 11.51
N ALA A 351 -2.22 -9.30 10.24
CA ALA A 351 -3.59 -9.52 9.75
C ALA A 351 -4.23 -10.79 10.34
N MET A 352 -3.48 -11.90 10.41
CA MET A 352 -3.95 -13.15 11.03
C MET A 352 -4.14 -13.00 12.55
N ALA A 353 -3.25 -12.28 13.22
CA ALA A 353 -3.39 -12.00 14.65
C ALA A 353 -4.69 -11.24 14.95
N GLU A 354 -5.01 -10.21 14.15
CA GLU A 354 -6.25 -9.47 14.33
C GLU A 354 -7.48 -10.30 13.94
N LEU A 355 -7.39 -11.17 12.91
CA LEU A 355 -8.45 -12.12 12.59
C LEU A 355 -8.82 -13.01 13.77
N VAL A 356 -7.82 -13.63 14.41
CA VAL A 356 -8.03 -14.46 15.60
C VAL A 356 -8.54 -13.62 16.78
N ALA A 357 -8.05 -12.40 16.96
CA ALA A 357 -8.52 -11.48 18.01
C ALA A 357 -10.00 -11.09 17.84
N VAL A 358 -10.46 -10.88 16.60
CA VAL A 358 -11.87 -10.59 16.30
C VAL A 358 -12.74 -11.80 16.60
N LEU A 359 -12.33 -13.00 16.20
CA LEU A 359 -13.06 -14.25 16.52
C LEU A 359 -13.16 -14.47 18.04
N GLY A 360 -12.09 -14.15 18.79
CA GLY A 360 -12.08 -14.23 20.25
C GLY A 360 -12.86 -13.13 20.98
N ALA A 361 -13.36 -12.10 20.28
CA ALA A 361 -14.02 -10.95 20.90
C ALA A 361 -15.53 -11.14 21.15
N GLY A 362 -16.13 -12.22 20.62
CA GLY A 362 -17.55 -12.53 20.75
C GLY A 362 -18.07 -13.30 19.53
N ALA A 363 -19.39 -13.41 19.40
CA ALA A 363 -20.01 -14.05 18.24
C ALA A 363 -19.68 -13.27 16.96
N ALA A 364 -18.76 -13.81 16.16
CA ALA A 364 -18.20 -13.16 14.98
C ALA A 364 -18.89 -13.64 13.69
N THR A 365 -18.95 -12.76 12.70
CA THR A 365 -19.24 -13.16 11.32
C THR A 365 -17.95 -13.14 10.53
N LEU A 366 -17.62 -14.23 9.85
CA LEU A 366 -16.42 -14.43 9.04
C LEU A 366 -16.79 -14.83 7.61
N VAL A 367 -16.23 -14.12 6.64
CA VAL A 367 -16.25 -14.50 5.22
C VAL A 367 -14.80 -14.69 4.75
N ALA A 368 -14.51 -15.81 4.10
CA ALA A 368 -13.19 -16.11 3.53
C ALA A 368 -13.31 -17.03 2.30
N PRO A 369 -12.35 -17.05 1.35
CA PRO A 369 -12.28 -18.10 0.34
C PRO A 369 -11.96 -19.46 0.95
N VAL A 370 -11.02 -19.51 1.89
CA VAL A 370 -10.53 -20.73 2.55
C VAL A 370 -10.24 -20.44 4.01
N LEU A 371 -10.26 -21.47 4.86
CA LEU A 371 -9.96 -21.37 6.28
C LEU A 371 -9.42 -22.70 6.81
N ASP A 372 -8.32 -22.68 7.55
CA ASP A 372 -7.84 -23.82 8.32
C ASP A 372 -8.04 -23.57 9.82
N ARG A 373 -8.28 -24.63 10.59
CA ARG A 373 -8.30 -24.54 12.07
C ARG A 373 -6.95 -24.13 12.63
N ALA A 374 -5.88 -24.55 11.97
CA ALA A 374 -4.52 -24.23 12.33
C ALA A 374 -4.12 -22.77 12.02
N ALA A 375 -4.89 -22.03 11.23
CA ALA A 375 -4.53 -20.67 10.83
C ALA A 375 -4.43 -19.74 12.04
N GLY A 376 -3.39 -18.92 12.09
CA GLY A 376 -3.11 -18.04 13.23
C GLY A 376 -1.82 -17.29 13.02
N ALA A 377 -1.48 -16.38 13.92
CA ALA A 377 -0.20 -15.67 13.85
C ALA A 377 0.94 -16.48 14.49
N LEU A 378 2.15 -16.35 13.94
CA LEU A 378 3.38 -16.87 14.49
C LEU A 378 4.25 -15.79 15.10
N THR A 379 4.95 -16.16 16.16
CA THR A 379 6.05 -15.38 16.70
C THR A 379 7.35 -15.88 16.08
N ALA A 380 8.16 -14.97 15.55
CA ALA A 380 9.47 -15.32 15.02
C ALA A 380 10.35 -15.95 16.12
N PRO A 381 11.04 -17.07 15.85
CA PRO A 381 11.91 -17.69 16.84
C PRO A 381 13.16 -16.84 17.09
N ALA A 382 13.72 -16.94 18.30
CA ALA A 382 15.03 -16.39 18.59
C ALA A 382 16.11 -17.28 17.94
N LEU A 383 16.79 -16.75 16.93
CA LEU A 383 17.86 -17.47 16.24
C LEU A 383 19.17 -17.40 17.04
N PRO A 384 20.00 -18.45 17.04
CA PRO A 384 21.27 -18.49 17.78
C PRO A 384 22.33 -17.60 17.13
N THR A 385 23.30 -17.14 17.93
CA THR A 385 24.38 -16.22 17.52
C THR A 385 25.58 -16.90 16.88
N GLY A 386 25.73 -18.22 17.04
CA GLY A 386 26.80 -18.97 16.40
C GLY A 386 26.67 -18.95 14.86
N PRO A 387 27.77 -18.87 14.10
CA PRO A 387 27.71 -18.90 12.64
C PRO A 387 27.29 -20.29 12.14
N ALA A 388 26.45 -20.32 11.10
CA ALA A 388 26.18 -21.56 10.38
C ALA A 388 27.50 -22.13 9.77
N PRO A 389 27.69 -23.46 9.78
CA PRO A 389 28.93 -24.05 9.27
C PRO A 389 29.04 -23.88 7.75
N ALA A 390 30.25 -23.75 7.21
CA ALA A 390 30.44 -23.61 5.77
C ALA A 390 30.01 -24.87 4.98
N THR A 391 30.05 -26.04 5.63
CA THR A 391 29.61 -27.33 5.09
C THR A 391 28.79 -28.07 6.14
N LEU A 392 27.77 -28.82 5.72
CA LEU A 392 27.02 -29.68 6.65
C LEU A 392 27.94 -30.78 7.20
N PRO A 393 28.04 -30.94 8.53
CA PRO A 393 28.99 -31.88 9.13
C PRO A 393 28.53 -33.34 9.00
N ASN A 394 27.22 -33.57 8.83
CA ASN A 394 26.61 -34.88 8.72
C ASN A 394 25.80 -35.02 7.43
N PRO A 395 25.64 -36.25 6.89
CA PRO A 395 24.88 -36.47 5.68
C PRO A 395 23.42 -36.05 5.83
N VAL A 396 22.83 -35.60 4.71
CA VAL A 396 21.40 -35.35 4.61
C VAL A 396 20.71 -36.67 4.23
N THR A 397 19.66 -37.02 4.97
CA THR A 397 18.87 -38.24 4.74
C THR A 397 17.43 -37.86 4.37
N MET A 398 16.76 -38.71 3.60
CA MET A 398 15.38 -38.52 3.16
C MET A 398 14.61 -39.82 3.31
N THR A 399 13.54 -39.81 4.11
CA THR A 399 12.72 -41.00 4.41
C THR A 399 11.26 -40.74 4.07
N ALA A 400 10.58 -41.70 3.43
CA ALA A 400 9.14 -41.59 3.18
C ALA A 400 8.34 -41.65 4.48
N LEU A 401 7.25 -40.86 4.55
CA LEU A 401 6.34 -40.85 5.69
C LEU A 401 5.11 -41.72 5.40
N THR A 402 4.71 -42.53 6.38
CA THR A 402 3.42 -43.24 6.33
C THR A 402 2.29 -42.21 6.20
N GLY A 403 1.39 -42.42 5.22
CA GLY A 403 0.32 -41.48 4.89
C GLY A 403 0.77 -40.24 4.12
N GLY A 404 2.02 -40.24 3.63
CA GLY A 404 2.65 -39.13 2.92
C GLY A 404 2.83 -39.38 1.44
N GLY A 405 1.89 -40.01 0.72
CA GLY A 405 1.94 -40.15 -0.74
C GLY A 405 1.36 -41.46 -1.25
N SER A 406 0.98 -41.48 -2.53
CA SER A 406 0.42 -42.64 -3.23
C SER A 406 1.22 -42.95 -4.50
N ASP A 407 1.29 -44.22 -4.90
CA ASP A 407 1.75 -44.62 -6.23
C ASP A 407 0.52 -44.65 -7.17
N GLU A 408 0.56 -43.80 -8.19
CA GLU A 408 -0.47 -43.67 -9.21
C GLU A 408 0.13 -44.07 -10.56
N GLY A 409 0.09 -45.37 -10.86
CA GLY A 409 0.54 -45.91 -12.14
C GLY A 409 2.04 -45.74 -12.40
N GLY A 410 2.88 -45.82 -11.37
CA GLY A 410 4.34 -45.66 -11.45
C GLY A 410 4.81 -44.22 -11.22
N THR A 411 3.90 -43.26 -11.08
CA THR A 411 4.20 -41.90 -10.63
C THR A 411 3.77 -41.73 -9.19
N VAL A 412 4.70 -41.33 -8.33
CA VAL A 412 4.40 -41.05 -6.93
C VAL A 412 3.85 -39.64 -6.82
N ALA A 413 2.60 -39.54 -6.38
CA ALA A 413 1.86 -38.30 -6.27
C ALA A 413 1.78 -37.81 -4.81
N GLY A 414 1.84 -36.49 -4.62
CA GLY A 414 1.58 -35.84 -3.34
C GLY A 414 2.55 -36.21 -2.21
N GLN A 415 3.76 -36.68 -2.55
CA GLN A 415 4.68 -37.27 -1.59
C GLN A 415 5.19 -36.26 -0.56
N ARG A 416 5.16 -36.64 0.72
CA ARG A 416 5.80 -35.96 1.85
C ARG A 416 6.86 -36.87 2.46
N VAL A 417 8.05 -36.31 2.65
CA VAL A 417 9.21 -37.01 3.18
C VAL A 417 9.77 -36.28 4.39
N LEU A 418 10.44 -37.03 5.26
CA LEU A 418 11.23 -36.48 6.35
C LEU A 418 12.67 -36.30 5.88
N VAL A 419 13.12 -35.06 5.78
CA VAL A 419 14.53 -34.72 5.57
C VAL A 419 15.18 -34.47 6.91
N GLN A 420 16.31 -35.15 7.17
CA GLN A 420 17.03 -35.05 8.43
C GLN A 420 18.53 -34.88 8.21
N THR A 421 19.13 -33.99 9.00
CA THR A 421 20.59 -33.84 9.17
C THR A 421 20.88 -33.41 10.61
N SER A 422 22.15 -33.26 10.97
CA SER A 422 22.56 -32.76 12.28
C SER A 422 23.76 -31.82 12.17
N VAL A 423 23.79 -30.86 13.08
CA VAL A 423 24.81 -29.81 13.23
C VAL A 423 25.29 -29.76 14.69
N ASP A 424 26.18 -28.82 15.01
CA ASP A 424 26.61 -28.59 16.39
C ASP A 424 25.40 -28.28 17.29
N PRO A 425 25.22 -28.97 18.43
CA PRO A 425 24.17 -28.66 19.40
C PRO A 425 24.15 -27.21 19.90
N ALA A 426 25.28 -26.49 19.83
CA ALA A 426 25.34 -25.05 20.12
C ALA A 426 24.51 -24.19 19.15
N LEU A 427 24.09 -24.74 18.00
CA LEU A 427 23.19 -24.11 17.03
C LEU A 427 21.72 -24.50 17.25
N ALA A 428 21.34 -25.04 18.41
CA ALA A 428 19.94 -25.25 18.76
C ALA A 428 19.13 -23.94 18.57
N GLY A 429 17.98 -24.05 17.92
CA GLY A 429 17.16 -22.90 17.48
C GLY A 429 17.58 -22.28 16.14
N ALA A 430 18.65 -22.74 15.49
CA ALA A 430 18.91 -22.39 14.09
C ALA A 430 17.83 -23.00 13.20
N TRP A 431 17.48 -22.30 12.12
CA TRP A 431 16.40 -22.71 11.24
C TRP A 431 16.93 -23.27 9.93
N LEU A 432 16.54 -24.50 9.59
CA LEU A 432 16.84 -25.13 8.31
C LEU A 432 15.63 -25.00 7.38
N ARG A 433 15.89 -24.54 6.17
CA ARG A 433 14.94 -24.56 5.05
C ARG A 433 15.44 -25.46 3.95
N VAL A 434 14.53 -26.20 3.34
CA VAL A 434 14.82 -27.19 2.30
C VAL A 434 13.89 -26.96 1.13
N TRP A 435 14.42 -26.69 -0.06
CA TRP A 435 13.63 -26.56 -1.29
C TRP A 435 13.97 -27.67 -2.28
N PRO A 436 13.02 -28.56 -2.59
CA PRO A 436 13.15 -29.51 -3.69
C PRO A 436 13.26 -28.80 -5.03
N GLN A 437 14.12 -29.33 -5.88
CA GLN A 437 14.23 -28.92 -7.25
C GLN A 437 13.32 -29.76 -8.15
N TYR A 438 12.70 -29.13 -9.14
CA TYR A 438 12.00 -29.78 -10.24
C TYR A 438 12.44 -29.17 -11.57
N LEU A 439 12.35 -29.95 -12.66
CA LEU A 439 12.62 -29.45 -14.00
C LEU A 439 11.36 -28.76 -14.54
N ASP A 440 11.47 -27.48 -14.87
CA ASP A 440 10.46 -26.81 -15.67
C ASP A 440 10.62 -27.25 -17.13
N MET A 441 9.67 -28.02 -17.63
CA MET A 441 9.75 -28.61 -18.98
C MET A 441 9.56 -27.57 -20.09
N VAL A 442 9.00 -26.40 -19.79
CA VAL A 442 8.79 -25.32 -20.77
C VAL A 442 10.08 -24.51 -20.93
N GLU A 443 10.68 -24.13 -19.81
CA GLU A 443 11.88 -23.30 -19.82
C GLU A 443 13.18 -24.12 -19.85
N GLY A 444 13.12 -25.43 -19.59
CA GLY A 444 14.29 -26.31 -19.54
C GLY A 444 15.22 -26.03 -18.35
N VAL A 445 14.72 -25.41 -17.27
CA VAL A 445 15.52 -25.00 -16.10
C VAL A 445 15.03 -25.64 -14.81
N HIS A 446 15.96 -25.89 -13.88
CA HIS A 446 15.60 -26.34 -12.54
C HIS A 446 15.01 -25.19 -11.70
N ARG A 447 13.81 -25.43 -11.17
CA ARG A 447 13.09 -24.54 -10.26
C ARG A 447 12.95 -25.14 -8.87
N ARG A 448 12.64 -24.30 -7.89
CA ARG A 448 12.48 -24.69 -6.49
C ARG A 448 10.99 -24.70 -6.12
N SER A 449 10.49 -25.79 -5.54
CA SER A 449 9.14 -25.87 -4.97
C SER A 449 9.10 -25.31 -3.53
N ALA A 450 7.91 -25.15 -2.94
CA ALA A 450 7.69 -24.57 -1.59
C ALA A 450 8.52 -25.20 -0.46
N GLY A 451 8.79 -26.51 -0.56
CA GLY A 451 9.75 -27.20 0.30
C GLY A 451 9.29 -27.53 1.72
N GLY A 452 10.26 -27.59 2.66
CA GLY A 452 10.13 -27.99 4.05
C GLY A 452 11.01 -27.15 4.99
N GLY A 453 10.66 -27.04 6.27
CA GLY A 453 11.41 -26.25 7.26
C GLY A 453 11.41 -26.90 8.64
N GLY A 454 12.42 -26.60 9.45
CA GLY A 454 12.51 -27.08 10.83
C GLY A 454 13.58 -26.38 11.65
N LEU A 455 13.41 -26.38 12.97
CA LEU A 455 14.43 -25.88 13.91
C LEU A 455 15.37 -27.00 14.35
N VAL A 456 16.64 -26.64 14.55
CA VAL A 456 17.65 -27.51 15.18
C VAL A 456 17.26 -27.71 16.65
N ASP A 457 17.09 -28.96 17.05
CA ASP A 457 16.76 -29.34 18.42
C ASP A 457 17.99 -29.25 19.36
N ALA A 458 17.77 -29.44 20.66
CA ALA A 458 18.83 -29.36 21.67
C ALA A 458 19.94 -30.42 21.50
N SER A 459 19.71 -31.47 20.70
CA SER A 459 20.71 -32.49 20.35
C SER A 459 21.48 -32.16 19.07
N GLY A 460 21.20 -31.03 18.43
CA GLY A 460 21.79 -30.63 17.16
C GLY A 460 21.12 -31.28 15.94
N VAL A 461 20.01 -32.00 16.11
CA VAL A 461 19.31 -32.65 14.99
C VAL A 461 18.22 -31.72 14.45
N VAL A 462 18.08 -31.67 13.13
CA VAL A 462 17.00 -30.94 12.48
C VAL A 462 16.22 -31.86 11.57
N ARG A 463 14.89 -31.74 11.64
CA ARG A 463 13.92 -32.56 10.90
C ARG A 463 12.96 -31.63 10.19
N ALA A 464 12.86 -31.76 8.88
CA ALA A 464 11.96 -30.98 8.05
C ALA A 464 11.05 -31.91 7.24
N VAL A 465 9.74 -31.69 7.30
CA VAL A 465 8.82 -32.36 6.38
C VAL A 465 8.80 -31.59 5.08
N VAL A 466 9.11 -32.28 3.99
CA VAL A 466 9.25 -31.68 2.66
C VAL A 466 8.23 -32.32 1.73
N ARG A 467 7.46 -31.50 1.00
CA ARG A 467 6.62 -31.98 -0.09
C ARG A 467 7.45 -32.09 -1.36
N LEU A 468 7.51 -33.29 -1.95
CA LEU A 468 8.21 -33.51 -3.20
C LEU A 468 7.28 -33.23 -4.39
N PRO A 469 7.83 -32.76 -5.52
CA PRO A 469 7.13 -32.79 -6.80
C PRO A 469 6.73 -34.22 -7.16
N ASP A 470 5.64 -34.38 -7.91
CA ASP A 470 5.24 -35.69 -8.43
C ASP A 470 6.33 -36.26 -9.33
N GLY A 471 6.55 -37.58 -9.29
CA GLY A 471 7.57 -38.20 -10.13
C GLY A 471 7.83 -39.66 -9.81
N VAL A 472 8.70 -40.28 -10.60
CA VAL A 472 9.01 -41.71 -10.54
C VAL A 472 10.07 -42.03 -9.48
N VAL A 473 9.99 -43.24 -8.92
CA VAL A 473 11.06 -43.82 -8.07
C VAL A 473 12.04 -44.55 -8.98
N ALA A 474 13.11 -43.86 -9.40
CA ALA A 474 14.14 -44.39 -10.27
C ALA A 474 15.54 -44.13 -9.70
N PRO A 475 16.42 -45.15 -9.57
CA PRO A 475 17.75 -45.01 -8.95
C PRO A 475 18.64 -43.97 -9.64
N ASP A 476 18.55 -43.87 -10.98
CA ASP A 476 19.43 -43.01 -11.78
C ASP A 476 18.97 -41.54 -11.83
N ASN A 477 17.74 -41.24 -11.38
CA ASN A 477 17.16 -39.89 -11.39
C ASN A 477 17.20 -39.26 -10.00
N ARG A 478 18.40 -38.88 -9.54
CA ARG A 478 18.58 -38.19 -8.25
C ARG A 478 17.96 -36.80 -8.26
N MET A 479 17.07 -36.56 -7.31
CA MET A 479 16.45 -35.25 -7.09
C MET A 479 17.43 -34.31 -6.40
N GLY A 480 17.44 -33.04 -6.81
CA GLY A 480 18.19 -31.99 -6.14
C GLY A 480 17.39 -31.34 -5.01
N LEU A 481 18.06 -31.04 -3.90
CA LEU A 481 17.55 -30.20 -2.82
C LEU A 481 18.51 -29.02 -2.60
N ASP A 482 17.96 -27.83 -2.42
CA ASP A 482 18.72 -26.69 -1.89
C ASP A 482 18.40 -26.53 -0.41
N LEU A 483 19.42 -26.49 0.44
CA LEU A 483 19.27 -26.29 1.88
C LEU A 483 19.81 -24.90 2.26
N MET A 484 19.23 -24.30 3.29
CA MET A 484 19.75 -23.07 3.90
C MET A 484 19.59 -23.13 5.41
N LEU A 485 20.68 -22.92 6.14
CA LEU A 485 20.67 -22.81 7.60
C LEU A 485 20.80 -21.34 7.99
N VAL A 486 19.86 -20.86 8.80
CA VAL A 486 19.73 -19.45 9.22
C VAL A 486 19.99 -19.33 10.72
N THR A 487 20.85 -18.37 11.05
CA THR A 487 21.24 -17.98 12.42
C THR A 487 21.14 -16.46 12.53
N SER A 488 21.26 -15.89 13.72
CA SER A 488 21.30 -14.43 13.85
C SER A 488 22.59 -13.81 13.29
N ALA A 489 23.65 -14.61 13.11
CA ALA A 489 24.90 -14.18 12.48
C ALA A 489 24.82 -14.15 10.93
N GLY A 490 23.83 -14.83 10.35
CA GLY A 490 23.63 -14.89 8.90
C GLY A 490 23.05 -16.24 8.43
N ALA A 491 22.96 -16.39 7.12
CA ALA A 491 22.48 -17.61 6.46
C ALA A 491 23.57 -18.24 5.59
N VAL A 492 23.69 -19.56 5.62
CA VAL A 492 24.57 -20.34 4.73
C VAL A 492 23.72 -21.28 3.89
N ARG A 493 23.98 -21.30 2.57
CA ARG A 493 23.29 -22.13 1.59
C ARG A 493 24.13 -23.35 1.23
N TYR A 494 23.49 -24.51 1.13
CA TYR A 494 24.04 -25.76 0.63
C TYR A 494 23.24 -26.17 -0.62
N PRO A 495 23.68 -25.76 -1.82
CA PRO A 495 22.95 -26.04 -3.05
C PRO A 495 23.18 -27.48 -3.53
N GLU A 496 22.28 -27.98 -4.38
CA GLU A 496 22.49 -29.21 -5.16
C GLU A 496 22.74 -30.49 -4.32
N VAL A 497 22.10 -30.62 -3.16
CA VAL A 497 22.14 -31.87 -2.38
C VAL A 497 21.32 -32.93 -3.12
N ARG A 498 22.00 -33.91 -3.71
CA ARG A 498 21.38 -34.95 -4.56
C ARG A 498 21.04 -36.19 -3.74
N LEU A 499 19.75 -36.56 -3.71
CA LEU A 499 19.22 -37.72 -2.99
C LEU A 499 18.31 -38.57 -3.88
N GLU A 500 18.24 -39.86 -3.59
CA GLU A 500 17.33 -40.80 -4.27
C GLU A 500 15.91 -40.64 -3.71
N ARG A 501 14.89 -40.64 -4.58
CA ARG A 501 13.49 -40.60 -4.15
C ARG A 501 13.14 -41.89 -3.40
N PRO A 502 12.70 -41.85 -2.13
CA PRO A 502 12.25 -43.05 -1.44
C PRO A 502 10.91 -43.54 -2.01
N ALA A 503 10.68 -44.85 -2.00
CA ALA A 503 9.38 -45.42 -2.33
C ALA A 503 8.29 -44.92 -1.35
N PRO A 504 7.06 -44.62 -1.81
CA PRO A 504 6.00 -44.15 -0.94
C PRO A 504 5.59 -45.25 0.05
N VAL A 505 5.30 -44.86 1.28
CA VAL A 505 4.73 -45.75 2.31
C VAL A 505 3.23 -45.47 2.37
N GLY A 506 2.44 -46.44 1.92
CA GLY A 506 0.98 -46.34 1.93
C GLY A 506 0.38 -46.19 3.33
N GLY A 507 -0.91 -45.87 3.39
CA GLY A 507 -1.66 -45.67 4.64
C GLY A 507 -2.23 -44.26 4.75
N THR A 508 -2.82 -43.93 5.90
CA THR A 508 -3.29 -42.58 6.26
C THR A 508 -2.43 -42.02 7.38
N PRO A 509 -2.42 -40.69 7.61
CA PRO A 509 -1.83 -40.11 8.81
C PRO A 509 -2.36 -40.80 10.07
N LEU A 510 -1.49 -40.97 11.08
CA LEU A 510 -1.86 -41.56 12.37
C LEU A 510 -2.67 -40.57 13.19
N ASP A 511 -3.69 -41.06 13.88
CA ASP A 511 -4.36 -40.28 14.91
C ASP A 511 -3.41 -40.05 16.09
N LEU A 512 -3.31 -38.81 16.57
CA LEU A 512 -2.41 -38.45 17.68
C LEU A 512 -2.64 -39.32 18.93
N ALA A 513 -3.88 -39.69 19.21
CA ALA A 513 -4.23 -40.55 20.35
C ALA A 513 -3.71 -42.00 20.23
N ALA A 514 -3.40 -42.46 19.01
CA ALA A 514 -2.87 -43.79 18.74
C ALA A 514 -1.34 -43.83 18.79
N VAL A 515 -0.66 -42.68 18.94
CA VAL A 515 0.80 -42.62 18.97
C VAL A 515 1.32 -42.86 20.38
N THR A 516 2.08 -43.95 20.55
CA THR A 516 2.69 -44.34 21.84
C THR A 516 4.17 -43.92 21.96
N GLY A 517 4.82 -43.61 20.83
CA GLY A 517 6.22 -43.18 20.75
C GLY A 517 6.40 -41.65 20.77
N PRO A 518 7.65 -41.17 20.63
CA PRO A 518 7.94 -39.74 20.57
C PRO A 518 7.39 -39.11 19.29
N VAL A 519 6.81 -37.91 19.45
CA VAL A 519 6.28 -37.09 18.36
C VAL A 519 7.10 -35.80 18.27
N VAL A 520 7.53 -35.46 17.06
CA VAL A 520 8.27 -34.22 16.79
C VAL A 520 7.38 -33.22 16.08
N ALA A 521 7.37 -31.99 16.60
CA ALA A 521 6.89 -30.80 15.89
C ALA A 521 8.06 -30.20 15.10
N CYS A 522 8.07 -30.39 13.78
CA CYS A 522 9.26 -30.12 12.96
C CYS A 522 9.66 -28.64 12.97
N GLU A 523 8.69 -27.74 12.81
CA GLU A 523 8.89 -26.30 12.70
C GLU A 523 9.34 -25.66 14.02
N THR A 524 9.08 -26.30 15.17
CA THR A 524 9.56 -25.83 16.49
C THR A 524 10.78 -26.61 17.00
N GLY A 525 11.11 -27.75 16.37
CA GLY A 525 12.13 -28.68 16.87
C GLY A 525 11.75 -29.40 18.17
N GLN A 526 10.52 -29.20 18.67
CA GLN A 526 10.09 -29.75 19.95
C GLN A 526 9.73 -31.23 19.82
N THR A 527 10.27 -32.05 20.72
CA THR A 527 9.90 -33.47 20.84
C THR A 527 9.03 -33.67 22.06
N PHE A 528 7.90 -34.35 21.87
CA PHE A 528 6.94 -34.68 22.92
C PHE A 528 7.03 -36.17 23.25
N THR A 529 7.24 -36.47 24.53
CA THR A 529 7.23 -37.83 25.09
C THR A 529 6.04 -37.96 26.03
N GLY A 530 5.12 -38.90 25.76
CA GLY A 530 3.90 -39.08 26.58
C GLY A 530 2.67 -38.30 26.11
N GLY A 531 2.65 -37.84 24.85
CA GLY A 531 1.54 -37.11 24.23
C GLY A 531 1.82 -35.62 24.04
N VAL A 532 1.03 -34.98 23.18
CA VAL A 532 1.11 -33.53 22.90
C VAL A 532 0.07 -32.81 23.76
N PRO A 533 0.47 -31.88 24.65
CA PRO A 533 -0.47 -31.15 25.49
C PRO A 533 -1.45 -30.29 24.69
N ALA A 534 -2.63 -30.04 25.27
CA ALA A 534 -3.58 -29.07 24.72
C ALA A 534 -2.95 -27.68 24.67
N GLY A 535 -3.20 -26.95 23.58
CA GLY A 535 -2.65 -25.60 23.38
C GLY A 535 -1.14 -25.52 23.13
N ALA A 536 -0.44 -26.64 22.91
CA ALA A 536 1.02 -26.65 22.76
C ALA A 536 1.50 -26.26 21.35
N LEU A 537 0.64 -26.38 20.32
CA LEU A 537 1.05 -26.30 18.94
C LEU A 537 0.78 -24.92 18.32
N PRO A 538 1.79 -24.28 17.72
CA PRO A 538 1.59 -23.05 16.96
C PRO A 538 0.97 -23.33 15.58
N SER A 539 0.56 -22.25 14.88
CA SER A 539 -0.01 -22.33 13.53
C SER A 539 0.88 -23.14 12.57
N GLY A 540 0.24 -24.02 11.80
CA GLY A 540 0.86 -24.72 10.67
C GLY A 540 1.88 -25.81 10.97
N VAL A 541 2.12 -26.13 12.25
CA VAL A 541 3.14 -27.11 12.61
C VAL A 541 2.80 -28.51 12.09
N THR A 542 3.81 -29.20 11.58
CA THR A 542 3.72 -30.57 11.10
C THR A 542 4.24 -31.53 12.18
N LEU A 543 3.38 -32.47 12.58
CA LEU A 543 3.73 -33.53 13.52
C LEU A 543 4.18 -34.80 12.81
N VAL A 544 5.29 -35.37 13.30
CA VAL A 544 5.83 -36.66 12.84
C VAL A 544 6.03 -37.58 14.04
N ALA A 545 5.41 -38.76 14.01
CA ALA A 545 5.72 -39.84 14.93
C ALA A 545 7.01 -40.54 14.47
N LEU A 546 7.98 -40.68 15.36
CA LEU A 546 9.27 -41.33 15.07
C LEU A 546 9.16 -42.87 15.14
N THR A 547 8.12 -43.43 14.53
CA THR A 547 7.96 -44.87 14.31
C THR A 547 8.91 -45.37 13.23
N THR A 548 8.94 -46.68 12.96
CA THR A 548 9.73 -47.26 11.86
C THR A 548 8.78 -48.03 10.93
N PRO A 549 8.41 -47.48 9.75
CA PRO A 549 8.79 -46.17 9.21
C PRO A 549 8.13 -44.99 9.96
N PRO A 550 8.70 -43.77 9.88
CA PRO A 550 8.10 -42.59 10.49
C PRO A 550 6.74 -42.26 9.83
N ALA A 551 5.85 -41.60 10.58
CA ALA A 551 4.48 -41.37 10.14
C ALA A 551 4.02 -39.93 10.38
N LEU A 552 3.22 -39.40 9.45
CA LEU A 552 2.50 -38.13 9.68
C LEU A 552 1.44 -38.33 10.77
N VAL A 553 1.23 -37.30 11.59
CA VAL A 553 0.23 -37.34 12.66
C VAL A 553 -0.84 -36.27 12.43
N ALA A 554 -2.10 -36.66 12.48
CA ALA A 554 -3.23 -35.74 12.43
C ALA A 554 -3.34 -34.96 13.75
N VAL A 555 -3.49 -33.64 13.66
CA VAL A 555 -3.54 -32.75 14.82
C VAL A 555 -4.99 -32.48 15.22
N PRO A 556 -5.45 -32.89 16.41
CA PRO A 556 -6.79 -32.55 16.86
C PRO A 556 -6.88 -31.06 17.27
N ALA A 557 -8.10 -30.52 17.24
CA ALA A 557 -8.32 -29.08 17.40
C ALA A 557 -7.85 -28.53 18.77
N ALA A 558 -7.89 -29.33 19.82
CA ALA A 558 -7.53 -28.93 21.18
C ALA A 558 -6.01 -28.69 21.39
N GLN A 559 -5.18 -29.18 20.47
CA GLN A 559 -3.72 -29.12 20.57
C GLN A 559 -3.17 -27.79 20.05
N TRP A 560 -3.92 -27.08 19.21
CA TRP A 560 -3.55 -25.76 18.73
C TRP A 560 -3.65 -24.71 19.84
N ASN A 561 -2.70 -23.78 19.85
CA ASN A 561 -2.59 -22.75 20.89
C ASN A 561 -3.64 -21.63 20.75
N GLY A 562 -3.67 -20.72 21.73
CA GLY A 562 -4.62 -19.60 21.77
C GLY A 562 -4.48 -18.56 20.66
N ALA A 563 -3.49 -18.69 19.78
CA ALA A 563 -3.25 -17.78 18.65
C ALA A 563 -3.79 -18.34 17.32
N THR A 564 -4.53 -19.45 17.33
CA THR A 564 -5.14 -20.05 16.14
C THR A 564 -6.66 -19.93 16.11
N VAL A 565 -7.22 -20.02 14.90
CA VAL A 565 -8.66 -20.03 14.61
C VAL A 565 -9.38 -21.11 15.42
N SER A 566 -8.82 -22.32 15.56
CA SER A 566 -9.46 -23.40 16.33
C SER A 566 -9.72 -23.07 17.78
N SER A 567 -8.88 -22.22 18.39
CA SER A 567 -9.03 -21.80 19.78
C SER A 567 -10.02 -20.63 19.93
N ALA A 568 -10.18 -19.83 18.88
CA ALA A 568 -11.00 -18.62 18.89
C ALA A 568 -12.43 -18.86 18.39
N LEU A 569 -12.65 -19.84 17.50
CA LEU A 569 -13.98 -20.16 17.01
C LEU A 569 -14.88 -20.69 18.13
N THR A 570 -16.08 -20.13 18.22
CA THR A 570 -17.13 -20.51 19.17
C THR A 570 -18.40 -20.95 18.45
N GLY A 571 -19.32 -21.61 19.16
CA GLY A 571 -20.59 -22.07 18.59
C GLY A 571 -21.53 -20.95 18.12
N GLY A 572 -21.27 -19.68 18.47
CA GLY A 572 -22.06 -18.53 18.04
C GLY A 572 -21.58 -17.87 16.75
N ASP A 573 -20.45 -18.32 16.19
CA ASP A 573 -19.85 -17.70 15.02
C ASP A 573 -20.54 -18.13 13.72
N VAL A 574 -20.64 -17.19 12.78
CA VAL A 574 -21.14 -17.44 11.42
C VAL A 574 -19.95 -17.44 10.47
N VAL A 575 -19.62 -18.62 9.93
CA VAL A 575 -18.53 -18.77 8.95
C VAL A 575 -19.10 -19.10 7.58
N GLN A 576 -18.78 -18.26 6.60
CA GLN A 576 -19.11 -18.48 5.19
C GLN A 576 -17.84 -18.56 4.35
N LEU A 577 -17.63 -19.73 3.75
CA LEU A 577 -16.55 -20.01 2.82
C LEU A 577 -17.02 -19.92 1.38
N THR A 578 -16.09 -19.70 0.45
CA THR A 578 -16.39 -19.66 -0.99
C THR A 578 -15.55 -20.68 -1.74
N GLU A 579 -16.16 -21.43 -2.65
CA GLU A 579 -15.41 -22.34 -3.54
C GLU A 579 -14.27 -21.60 -4.29
N PRO A 580 -13.00 -22.05 -4.17
CA PRO A 580 -11.87 -21.44 -4.86
C PRO A 580 -12.10 -21.33 -6.38
N ALA A 581 -11.53 -20.29 -7.01
CA ALA A 581 -11.70 -20.07 -8.45
C ALA A 581 -10.97 -21.11 -9.29
N TRP A 582 -9.86 -21.64 -8.80
CA TRP A 582 -9.00 -22.54 -9.55
C TRP A 582 -8.75 -23.82 -8.77
N LYS A 583 -8.80 -24.95 -9.46
CA LYS A 583 -8.57 -26.29 -8.86
C LYS A 583 -7.19 -26.44 -8.24
N GLY A 584 -6.19 -25.73 -8.79
CA GLY A 584 -4.81 -25.77 -8.29
C GLY A 584 -4.58 -24.96 -7.01
N TRP A 585 -5.52 -24.11 -6.59
CA TRP A 585 -5.37 -23.38 -5.34
C TRP A 585 -5.47 -24.32 -4.14
N ARG A 586 -4.60 -24.09 -3.15
CA ARG A 586 -4.66 -24.78 -1.85
C ARG A 586 -6.04 -24.51 -1.22
N GLY A 587 -6.80 -25.58 -1.00
CA GLY A 587 -8.05 -25.50 -0.26
C GLY A 587 -7.83 -25.29 1.24
N GLY A 588 -8.91 -24.99 1.95
CA GLY A 588 -8.97 -25.04 3.41
C GLY A 588 -9.87 -26.17 3.89
N GLU A 589 -10.04 -26.26 5.21
CA GLU A 589 -10.96 -27.17 5.86
C GLU A 589 -12.43 -26.80 5.60
N ALA A 590 -13.32 -27.80 5.63
CA ALA A 590 -14.77 -27.59 5.49
C ALA A 590 -15.39 -27.11 6.80
N ILE A 591 -15.15 -25.84 7.16
CA ILE A 591 -15.65 -25.19 8.38
C ILE A 591 -16.74 -24.19 8.01
N GLY A 592 -17.97 -24.39 8.50
CA GLY A 592 -19.11 -23.52 8.21
C GLY A 592 -19.78 -23.78 6.85
N THR A 593 -20.52 -22.79 6.37
CA THR A 593 -21.29 -22.89 5.12
C THR A 593 -20.42 -22.55 3.92
N ARG A 594 -20.42 -23.39 2.88
CA ARG A 594 -19.66 -23.13 1.65
C ARG A 594 -20.57 -22.71 0.50
N ILE A 595 -20.39 -21.50 -0.01
CA ILE A 595 -21.02 -21.03 -1.25
C ILE A 595 -20.29 -21.65 -2.44
N LEU A 596 -21.08 -22.27 -3.30
CA LEU A 596 -20.62 -22.89 -4.54
C LEU A 596 -20.63 -21.89 -5.68
N ARG A 597 -19.74 -22.10 -6.64
CA ARG A 597 -19.65 -21.28 -7.85
C ARG A 597 -20.78 -21.58 -8.82
N THR A 598 -21.27 -20.55 -9.51
CA THR A 598 -22.24 -20.72 -10.60
C THR A 598 -21.53 -21.29 -11.84
N GLY A 599 -22.29 -21.88 -12.76
CA GLY A 599 -21.71 -22.48 -13.97
C GLY A 599 -22.75 -23.11 -14.87
N LEU A 600 -22.30 -23.77 -15.95
CA LEU A 600 -23.20 -24.39 -16.94
C LEU A 600 -24.21 -25.38 -16.32
N THR A 601 -23.84 -26.03 -15.22
CA THR A 601 -24.68 -27.01 -14.51
C THR A 601 -25.29 -26.49 -13.21
N ARG A 602 -25.09 -25.21 -12.86
CA ARG A 602 -25.56 -24.59 -11.60
C ARG A 602 -26.20 -23.24 -11.87
N LEU A 603 -27.48 -23.11 -11.49
CA LEU A 603 -28.23 -21.86 -11.62
C LEU A 603 -27.55 -20.72 -10.85
N VAL A 604 -27.75 -19.49 -11.33
CA VAL A 604 -27.22 -18.30 -10.66
C VAL A 604 -27.89 -18.13 -9.30
N GLN A 605 -27.07 -18.17 -8.25
CA GLN A 605 -27.47 -17.92 -6.87
C GLN A 605 -26.98 -16.53 -6.45
N VAL A 606 -27.77 -15.82 -5.65
CA VAL A 606 -27.43 -14.51 -5.10
C VAL A 606 -26.10 -14.57 -4.34
N GLY A 607 -25.17 -13.67 -4.65
CA GLY A 607 -23.87 -13.59 -4.02
C GLY A 607 -22.90 -14.73 -4.40
N ALA A 608 -23.33 -15.73 -5.16
CA ALA A 608 -22.46 -16.80 -5.60
C ALA A 608 -21.48 -16.29 -6.67
N PRO A 609 -20.20 -16.65 -6.61
CA PRO A 609 -19.25 -16.20 -7.61
C PRO A 609 -19.52 -16.82 -8.97
N LEU A 610 -19.23 -16.05 -10.00
CA LEU A 610 -19.26 -16.51 -11.39
C LEU A 610 -18.05 -17.43 -11.70
N PRO A 611 -18.09 -18.32 -12.73
CA PRO A 611 -17.05 -19.31 -13.07
C PRO A 611 -15.57 -18.92 -12.91
N THR A 612 -15.16 -17.72 -13.32
CA THR A 612 -13.75 -17.26 -13.21
C THR A 612 -13.54 -16.17 -12.16
N GLN A 613 -14.60 -15.75 -11.48
CA GLN A 613 -14.60 -14.64 -10.54
C GLN A 613 -13.89 -15.04 -9.24
N ALA A 614 -12.77 -14.39 -8.93
CA ALA A 614 -12.11 -14.60 -7.65
C ALA A 614 -12.93 -13.94 -6.53
N ARG A 615 -12.83 -14.53 -5.34
CA ARG A 615 -13.45 -14.04 -4.11
C ARG A 615 -12.34 -13.93 -3.08
N ASP A 616 -11.66 -12.79 -3.10
CA ASP A 616 -10.47 -12.52 -2.29
C ASP A 616 -10.83 -11.73 -1.02
N GLU A 617 -12.10 -11.83 -0.60
CA GLU A 617 -12.61 -11.25 0.64
C GLU A 617 -12.23 -12.15 1.81
N VAL A 618 -11.31 -11.71 2.69
CA VAL A 618 -11.13 -12.30 4.03
C VAL A 618 -11.48 -11.21 5.03
N ALA A 619 -12.58 -11.39 5.74
CA ALA A 619 -13.07 -10.39 6.67
C ALA A 619 -13.83 -11.02 7.83
N ALA A 620 -13.61 -10.47 9.03
CA ALA A 620 -14.37 -10.83 10.22
C ALA A 620 -14.81 -9.57 10.97
N ALA A 621 -15.95 -9.64 11.65
CA ALA A 621 -16.36 -8.58 12.57
C ALA A 621 -17.26 -9.10 13.70
N VAL A 622 -17.14 -8.44 14.85
CA VAL A 622 -18.06 -8.51 15.99
C VAL A 622 -18.61 -7.10 16.20
N LEU A 623 -19.93 -6.96 16.14
CA LEU A 623 -20.61 -5.69 16.36
C LEU A 623 -21.77 -5.85 17.34
N THR A 624 -21.57 -5.34 18.55
CA THR A 624 -22.56 -5.22 19.62
C THR A 624 -22.49 -3.80 20.20
N SER A 625 -23.36 -3.46 21.16
CA SER A 625 -23.27 -2.19 21.89
C SER A 625 -22.01 -2.08 22.76
N ALA A 626 -21.38 -3.21 23.13
CA ALA A 626 -20.20 -3.25 23.99
C ALA A 626 -18.90 -3.51 23.21
N THR A 627 -18.97 -4.20 22.07
CA THR A 627 -17.82 -4.64 21.28
C THR A 627 -18.00 -4.23 19.82
N ALA A 628 -17.08 -3.44 19.29
CA ALA A 628 -17.05 -3.06 17.87
C ALA A 628 -15.64 -3.26 17.34
N THR A 629 -15.36 -4.46 16.82
CA THR A 629 -14.05 -4.81 16.24
C THR A 629 -14.24 -5.60 14.95
N GLY A 630 -13.31 -5.43 14.01
CA GLY A 630 -13.31 -6.15 12.75
C GLY A 630 -11.97 -6.05 12.04
N VAL A 631 -11.82 -6.90 11.03
CA VAL A 631 -10.62 -6.98 10.20
C VAL A 631 -11.00 -7.21 8.75
N VAL A 632 -10.28 -6.56 7.83
CA VAL A 632 -10.17 -6.95 6.43
C VAL A 632 -8.74 -7.43 6.22
N ALA A 633 -8.56 -8.72 6.00
CA ALA A 633 -7.27 -9.33 5.74
C ALA A 633 -7.11 -9.59 4.24
N ALA A 634 -5.93 -9.31 3.71
CA ALA A 634 -5.53 -9.65 2.36
C ALA A 634 -4.49 -10.78 2.40
N VAL A 635 -4.84 -11.81 3.17
CA VAL A 635 -4.10 -13.07 3.28
C VAL A 635 -5.08 -14.21 3.50
N ARG A 636 -4.88 -15.33 2.81
CA ARG A 636 -5.68 -16.54 3.02
C ARG A 636 -5.36 -17.16 4.39
N PRO A 637 -6.35 -17.36 5.26
CA PRO A 637 -6.12 -17.90 6.61
C PRO A 637 -5.93 -19.42 6.55
N LEU A 638 -4.75 -19.83 6.08
CA LEU A 638 -4.28 -21.20 6.04
C LEU A 638 -3.10 -21.34 6.99
N GLY A 639 -3.05 -22.43 7.77
CA GLY A 639 -1.99 -22.62 8.76
C GLY A 639 -0.58 -22.68 8.15
N ALA A 640 -0.45 -22.97 6.86
CA ALA A 640 0.85 -23.01 6.19
C ALA A 640 1.31 -21.64 5.66
N HIS A 641 0.41 -20.66 5.57
CA HIS A 641 0.72 -19.35 4.98
C HIS A 641 1.21 -18.39 6.07
N HIS A 642 2.47 -17.99 5.98
CA HIS A 642 3.12 -17.17 7.00
C HIS A 642 4.08 -16.16 6.39
N GLU A 643 4.27 -15.05 7.10
CA GLU A 643 5.16 -13.96 6.70
C GLU A 643 6.05 -13.52 7.86
N LEU A 644 7.17 -14.22 8.04
CA LEU A 644 8.20 -13.82 9.01
C LEU A 644 9.38 -13.13 8.30
N PRO A 645 9.77 -11.90 8.67
CA PRO A 645 10.95 -11.27 8.10
C PRO A 645 12.24 -11.96 8.60
N ALA A 646 13.33 -11.98 7.85
CA ALA A 646 13.50 -11.38 6.53
C ALA A 646 13.05 -12.32 5.39
N HIS A 647 12.35 -11.78 4.39
CA HIS A 647 11.84 -12.55 3.22
C HIS A 647 12.98 -13.25 2.45
N GLN A 648 14.14 -12.59 2.35
CA GLN A 648 15.33 -13.08 1.65
C GLN A 648 15.83 -14.41 2.23
N THR A 649 15.50 -14.68 3.49
CA THR A 649 15.84 -15.93 4.19
C THR A 649 14.68 -16.92 4.24
N GLY A 650 13.64 -16.79 3.42
CA GLY A 650 12.59 -17.81 3.27
C GLY A 650 11.60 -17.91 4.44
N HIS A 651 11.43 -16.83 5.22
CA HIS A 651 10.64 -16.77 6.45
C HIS A 651 11.14 -17.72 7.57
N PRO A 652 12.27 -17.42 8.22
CA PRO A 652 12.79 -18.24 9.31
C PRO A 652 11.77 -18.46 10.42
N GLY A 653 11.56 -19.72 10.79
CA GLY A 653 10.57 -20.14 11.79
C GLY A 653 9.16 -20.35 11.26
N ALA A 654 8.88 -20.06 10.00
CA ALA A 654 7.58 -20.34 9.39
C ALA A 654 7.49 -21.80 8.93
N PRO A 655 6.28 -22.40 8.99
CA PRO A 655 5.92 -23.59 8.23
C PRO A 655 6.31 -23.48 6.77
N ALA A 656 6.54 -24.64 6.17
CA ALA A 656 6.96 -24.70 4.79
C ALA A 656 5.79 -24.60 3.82
N ASP A 657 5.69 -23.43 3.20
CA ASP A 657 4.89 -23.19 2.01
C ASP A 657 5.57 -22.11 1.16
N ASP A 658 4.93 -21.71 0.07
CA ASP A 658 5.41 -20.59 -0.73
C ASP A 658 5.52 -19.31 0.09
N GLU A 659 6.64 -18.59 -0.09
CA GLU A 659 6.89 -17.34 0.60
C GLU A 659 5.92 -16.28 0.08
N ARG A 660 5.05 -15.81 0.98
CA ARG A 660 3.93 -14.93 0.66
C ARG A 660 3.98 -13.69 1.52
N HIS A 661 3.43 -12.63 0.97
CA HIS A 661 3.20 -11.38 1.66
C HIS A 661 1.72 -11.02 1.60
N GLY A 662 1.17 -10.66 2.75
CA GLY A 662 -0.18 -10.15 2.90
C GLY A 662 -0.19 -8.93 3.81
N THR A 663 -1.29 -8.20 3.79
CA THR A 663 -1.54 -7.04 4.65
C THR A 663 -2.98 -7.07 5.12
N GLY A 664 -3.39 -6.10 5.92
CA GLY A 664 -4.78 -5.98 6.32
C GLY A 664 -5.09 -4.64 6.97
N ALA A 665 -6.34 -4.48 7.35
CA ALA A 665 -6.80 -3.34 8.10
C ALA A 665 -7.65 -3.79 9.29
N ARG A 666 -7.30 -3.28 10.47
CA ARG A 666 -8.04 -3.44 11.72
C ARG A 666 -9.00 -2.27 11.90
N LEU A 667 -10.26 -2.58 12.18
CA LEU A 667 -11.30 -1.59 12.47
C LEU A 667 -11.75 -1.78 13.91
N ARG A 668 -11.57 -0.77 14.76
CA ARG A 668 -12.09 -0.74 16.13
C ARG A 668 -12.85 0.55 16.37
N GLY A 669 -14.08 0.46 16.86
CA GLY A 669 -15.00 1.58 16.96
C GLY A 669 -15.96 1.69 15.77
N PRO A 670 -16.54 2.88 15.51
CA PRO A 670 -17.65 3.06 14.58
C PRO A 670 -17.38 2.60 13.14
N ALA A 671 -16.13 2.69 12.66
CA ALA A 671 -15.75 2.27 11.31
C ALA A 671 -16.08 0.79 11.00
N VAL A 672 -16.22 -0.07 12.01
CA VAL A 672 -16.64 -1.48 11.85
C VAL A 672 -18.03 -1.61 11.24
N THR A 673 -18.91 -0.63 11.43
CA THR A 673 -20.29 -0.67 10.94
C THR A 673 -20.36 -0.91 9.43
N GLY A 674 -19.52 -0.23 8.65
CA GLY A 674 -19.46 -0.41 7.20
C GLY A 674 -19.01 -1.81 6.78
N LEU A 675 -18.07 -2.41 7.52
CA LEU A 675 -17.64 -3.80 7.29
C LEU A 675 -18.75 -4.78 7.65
N PHE A 676 -19.41 -4.59 8.79
CA PHE A 676 -20.46 -5.49 9.26
C PHE A 676 -21.69 -5.47 8.34
N GLU A 677 -22.04 -4.32 7.73
CA GLU A 677 -23.08 -4.25 6.71
C GLU A 677 -22.81 -5.20 5.54
N ILE A 678 -21.56 -5.26 5.08
CA ILE A 678 -21.12 -6.13 4.00
C ILE A 678 -21.19 -7.59 4.43
N LEU A 679 -20.71 -7.92 5.63
CA LEU A 679 -20.74 -9.29 6.15
C LEU A 679 -22.19 -9.79 6.33
N ARG A 680 -23.08 -8.96 6.87
CA ARG A 680 -24.53 -9.26 6.97
C ARG A 680 -25.14 -9.54 5.59
N GLU A 681 -24.78 -8.74 4.59
CA GLU A 681 -25.22 -8.97 3.21
C GLU A 681 -24.68 -10.30 2.66
N ARG A 682 -23.41 -10.63 2.90
CA ARG A 682 -22.78 -11.86 2.41
C ARG A 682 -23.46 -13.11 2.96
N VAL A 683 -23.83 -13.12 4.25
CA VAL A 683 -24.41 -14.32 4.91
C VAL A 683 -25.92 -14.47 4.72
N ALA A 684 -26.62 -13.40 4.32
CA ALA A 684 -28.08 -13.44 4.21
C ALA A 684 -28.58 -14.36 3.08
N GLY A 685 -27.83 -14.58 2.01
CA GLY A 685 -28.31 -15.38 0.87
C GLY A 685 -29.24 -14.60 -0.07
N THR A 686 -30.53 -14.41 0.25
CA THR A 686 -31.51 -13.72 -0.63
C THR A 686 -31.84 -12.30 -0.16
N THR A 687 -32.48 -11.49 -1.02
CA THR A 687 -32.91 -10.12 -0.70
C THR A 687 -33.93 -10.08 0.43
N ALA A 688 -34.84 -11.06 0.49
CA ALA A 688 -35.82 -11.18 1.56
C ALA A 688 -35.19 -11.51 2.93
N THR A 689 -34.24 -12.44 2.96
CA THR A 689 -33.52 -12.79 4.20
C THR A 689 -32.60 -11.67 4.65
N LEU A 690 -32.02 -10.89 3.73
CA LEU A 690 -31.27 -9.68 4.08
C LEU A 690 -32.19 -8.63 4.70
N ALA A 691 -33.37 -8.40 4.12
CA ALA A 691 -34.34 -7.47 4.67
C ALA A 691 -34.75 -7.88 6.09
N SER A 692 -35.01 -9.17 6.31
CA SER A 692 -35.33 -9.73 7.63
C SER A 692 -34.16 -9.53 8.62
N ALA A 693 -32.92 -9.84 8.21
CA ALA A 693 -31.74 -9.62 9.04
C ALA A 693 -31.49 -8.13 9.35
N ALA A 694 -31.97 -7.23 8.49
CA ALA A 694 -31.82 -5.78 8.64
C ALA A 694 -32.91 -5.13 9.49
N GLU A 695 -33.96 -5.85 9.88
CA GLU A 695 -34.93 -5.38 10.88
C GLU A 695 -34.24 -5.06 12.21
N ALA A 696 -33.25 -5.88 12.58
CA ALA A 696 -32.30 -5.55 13.62
C ALA A 696 -31.34 -4.45 13.13
N ALA A 697 -31.57 -3.22 13.59
CA ALA A 697 -30.67 -2.11 13.33
C ALA A 697 -29.28 -2.40 13.89
N LEU A 698 -28.24 -2.01 13.14
CA LEU A 698 -26.87 -2.16 13.63
C LEU A 698 -26.63 -1.22 14.82
N PRO A 699 -25.97 -1.68 15.90
CA PRO A 699 -25.51 -0.81 16.98
C PRO A 699 -24.67 0.35 16.44
N VAL A 700 -24.71 1.49 17.13
CA VAL A 700 -23.85 2.64 16.84
C VAL A 700 -22.76 2.70 17.91
N PRO A 701 -21.52 2.26 17.62
CA PRO A 701 -20.44 2.32 18.58
C PRO A 701 -20.09 3.77 18.94
N ALA A 702 -19.52 3.99 20.13
CA ALA A 702 -18.99 5.29 20.50
C ALA A 702 -17.71 5.60 19.70
N ALA A 703 -17.56 6.83 19.22
CA ALA A 703 -16.33 7.27 18.57
C ALA A 703 -15.17 7.35 19.58
N PRO A 704 -13.92 7.10 19.15
CA PRO A 704 -12.74 7.28 20.01
C PRO A 704 -12.67 8.68 20.61
N THR A 705 -12.37 8.80 21.91
CA THR A 705 -12.26 10.10 22.59
C THR A 705 -10.94 10.82 22.31
N SER A 706 -9.91 10.07 21.91
CA SER A 706 -8.61 10.61 21.50
C SER A 706 -8.52 10.70 19.97
N PRO A 707 -7.55 11.45 19.43
CA PRO A 707 -7.29 11.47 18.00
C PRO A 707 -7.03 10.05 17.46
N GLY A 708 -7.73 9.71 16.38
CA GLY A 708 -7.76 8.36 15.82
C GLY A 708 -7.49 8.35 14.33
N ALA A 709 -7.82 7.23 13.71
CA ALA A 709 -7.86 7.11 12.26
C ALA A 709 -9.29 7.24 11.75
N TRP A 710 -9.44 7.52 10.47
CA TRP A 710 -10.67 7.38 9.72
C TRP A 710 -10.48 6.28 8.69
N ALA A 711 -11.52 5.48 8.50
CA ALA A 711 -11.47 4.37 7.57
C ALA A 711 -12.77 4.24 6.77
N ALA A 712 -12.63 3.77 5.53
CA ALA A 712 -13.75 3.35 4.70
C ALA A 712 -13.49 1.92 4.18
N THR A 713 -14.45 1.02 4.38
CA THR A 713 -14.41 -0.30 3.73
C THR A 713 -14.99 -0.16 2.33
N LEU A 714 -14.17 -0.45 1.33
CA LEU A 714 -14.46 -0.29 -0.09
C LEU A 714 -14.67 -1.66 -0.72
N ARG A 715 -15.72 -1.78 -1.53
CA ARG A 715 -16.07 -3.02 -2.23
C ARG A 715 -15.65 -2.96 -3.69
N THR A 716 -15.25 -4.11 -4.21
CA THR A 716 -15.28 -4.41 -5.64
C THR A 716 -16.14 -5.64 -5.86
N VAL A 717 -17.03 -5.58 -6.85
CA VAL A 717 -17.79 -6.75 -7.33
C VAL A 717 -18.33 -6.47 -8.73
N GLY A 718 -18.37 -7.50 -9.58
CA GLY A 718 -19.01 -7.43 -10.89
C GLY A 718 -20.52 -7.19 -10.82
N PHE A 719 -21.05 -6.54 -11.87
CA PHE A 719 -22.48 -6.38 -12.11
C PHE A 719 -23.25 -7.70 -12.05
N GLY A 720 -24.48 -7.67 -11.52
CA GLY A 720 -25.42 -8.79 -11.52
C GLY A 720 -25.15 -9.91 -10.51
N VAL A 721 -24.18 -9.73 -9.60
CA VAL A 721 -23.79 -10.77 -8.63
C VAL A 721 -24.55 -10.66 -7.29
N GLU A 722 -24.85 -9.44 -6.85
CA GLU A 722 -25.28 -9.19 -5.45
C GLU A 722 -26.76 -9.46 -5.17
N ALA A 723 -27.61 -9.56 -6.19
CA ALA A 723 -29.06 -9.78 -6.04
C ALA A 723 -29.56 -10.88 -6.97
N GLU A 724 -30.84 -11.23 -6.84
CA GLU A 724 -31.50 -12.22 -7.68
C GLU A 724 -31.42 -11.80 -9.17
N PRO A 725 -31.15 -12.74 -10.09
CA PRO A 725 -31.06 -12.44 -11.52
C PRO A 725 -32.31 -11.72 -12.06
N ALA A 726 -33.50 -12.17 -11.66
CA ALA A 726 -34.77 -11.58 -12.07
C ALA A 726 -34.95 -10.13 -11.57
N LEU A 727 -34.44 -9.79 -10.38
CA LEU A 727 -34.46 -8.42 -9.90
C LEU A 727 -33.48 -7.55 -10.69
N THR A 728 -32.28 -8.08 -10.95
CA THR A 728 -31.27 -7.38 -11.77
C THR A 728 -31.81 -7.05 -13.17
N GLU A 729 -32.44 -8.02 -13.83
CA GLU A 729 -33.10 -7.83 -15.12
C GLU A 729 -34.22 -6.78 -15.02
N ALA A 730 -35.08 -6.88 -14.01
CA ALA A 730 -36.19 -5.94 -13.82
C ALA A 730 -35.72 -4.50 -13.56
N MET A 731 -34.59 -4.29 -12.88
CA MET A 731 -34.00 -2.95 -12.71
C MET A 731 -33.54 -2.37 -14.04
N HIS A 732 -33.02 -3.19 -14.94
CA HIS A 732 -32.55 -2.73 -16.25
C HIS A 732 -33.72 -2.37 -17.18
N VAL A 733 -34.85 -3.07 -17.07
CA VAL A 733 -36.04 -2.83 -17.89
C VAL A 733 -36.90 -1.69 -17.34
N ALA A 734 -37.16 -1.67 -16.03
CA ALA A 734 -38.15 -0.79 -15.40
C ALA A 734 -37.54 0.29 -14.50
N GLY A 735 -36.22 0.30 -14.30
CA GLY A 735 -35.56 1.13 -13.29
C GLY A 735 -35.82 0.63 -11.86
N PHE A 736 -35.03 1.15 -10.92
CA PHE A 736 -35.25 0.99 -9.47
C PHE A 736 -35.36 2.37 -8.81
N PRO A 737 -36.31 2.60 -7.89
CA PRO A 737 -36.54 3.91 -7.28
C PRO A 737 -35.48 4.26 -6.21
N PHE A 738 -34.22 4.44 -6.61
CA PHE A 738 -33.13 4.83 -5.68
C PHE A 738 -33.37 6.20 -5.04
N ASP A 739 -34.06 7.10 -5.73
CA ASP A 739 -34.41 8.45 -5.25
C ASP A 739 -35.85 8.52 -4.71
N GLY A 740 -36.56 7.38 -4.68
CA GLY A 740 -37.91 7.27 -4.14
C GLY A 740 -37.95 7.18 -2.62
N THR A 741 -39.17 7.17 -2.08
CA THR A 741 -39.47 6.91 -0.67
C THR A 741 -39.26 5.43 -0.30
N ALA A 742 -39.26 5.13 0.99
CA ALA A 742 -39.26 3.74 1.48
C ALA A 742 -40.46 2.94 0.92
N ASP A 743 -41.60 3.59 0.74
CA ASP A 743 -42.82 2.98 0.19
C ASP A 743 -42.68 2.67 -1.30
N ASP A 744 -41.98 3.51 -2.07
CA ASP A 744 -41.70 3.25 -3.48
C ASP A 744 -40.82 2.00 -3.64
N VAL A 745 -39.78 1.87 -2.80
CA VAL A 745 -38.90 0.69 -2.78
C VAL A 745 -39.66 -0.56 -2.35
N HIS A 746 -40.47 -0.47 -1.29
CA HIS A 746 -41.31 -1.57 -0.81
C HIS A 746 -42.27 -2.05 -1.90
N THR A 747 -42.97 -1.12 -2.55
CA THR A 747 -43.93 -1.42 -3.63
C THR A 747 -43.24 -2.09 -4.81
N TRP A 748 -42.08 -1.58 -5.23
CA TRP A 748 -41.33 -2.14 -6.34
C TRP A 748 -40.89 -3.59 -6.10
N LEU A 749 -40.45 -3.91 -4.87
CA LEU A 749 -39.95 -5.23 -4.52
C LEU A 749 -41.06 -6.26 -4.32
N THR A 750 -42.12 -5.86 -3.60
CA THR A 750 -43.27 -6.75 -3.35
C THR A 750 -44.02 -7.08 -4.64
N SER A 751 -44.12 -6.13 -5.58
CA SER A 751 -44.71 -6.38 -6.91
C SER A 751 -43.91 -7.38 -7.76
N ARG A 752 -42.67 -7.71 -7.34
CA ARG A 752 -41.76 -8.67 -7.99
C ARG A 752 -41.56 -9.94 -7.16
N GLY A 753 -42.41 -10.16 -6.17
CA GLY A 753 -42.44 -11.38 -5.38
C GLY A 753 -41.37 -11.48 -4.29
N VAL A 754 -40.74 -10.36 -3.90
CA VAL A 754 -39.84 -10.34 -2.74
C VAL A 754 -40.68 -10.12 -1.47
N PRO A 755 -40.78 -11.11 -0.56
CA PRO A 755 -41.52 -10.93 0.69
C PRO A 755 -40.77 -9.96 1.60
N LEU A 756 -41.44 -8.88 2.01
CA LEU A 756 -40.90 -7.83 2.86
C LEU A 756 -41.88 -7.46 3.99
N PRO A 757 -41.38 -6.88 5.10
CA PRO A 757 -42.21 -6.22 6.09
C PRO A 757 -42.93 -5.00 5.49
N ALA A 758 -44.16 -4.73 5.94
CA ALA A 758 -45.03 -3.72 5.33
C ALA A 758 -44.50 -2.27 5.35
N ALA A 759 -43.59 -1.93 6.26
CA ALA A 759 -42.90 -0.64 6.30
C ALA A 759 -41.39 -0.85 6.47
N LEU A 760 -40.58 -0.29 5.56
CA LEU A 760 -39.13 -0.45 5.60
C LEU A 760 -38.51 0.56 6.58
N SER A 761 -37.87 0.05 7.62
CA SER A 761 -37.01 0.89 8.48
C SER A 761 -35.81 1.42 7.68
N ALA A 762 -35.14 2.46 8.19
CA ALA A 762 -33.94 3.00 7.54
C ALA A 762 -32.82 1.94 7.37
N SER A 763 -32.70 1.00 8.32
CA SER A 763 -31.75 -0.12 8.26
C SER A 763 -32.09 -1.09 7.13
N VAL A 764 -33.39 -1.46 7.00
CA VAL A 764 -33.86 -2.35 5.93
C VAL A 764 -33.72 -1.68 4.56
N LEU A 765 -34.15 -0.42 4.45
CA LEU A 765 -34.00 0.36 3.21
C LEU A 765 -32.54 0.43 2.79
N ARG A 766 -31.62 0.76 3.71
CA ARG A 766 -30.18 0.80 3.41
C ARG A 766 -29.65 -0.56 2.96
N ALA A 767 -29.95 -1.64 3.68
CA ALA A 767 -29.46 -2.97 3.33
C ALA A 767 -29.90 -3.40 1.92
N VAL A 768 -31.20 -3.22 1.61
CA VAL A 768 -31.76 -3.64 0.32
C VAL A 768 -31.35 -2.70 -0.82
N SER A 769 -31.41 -1.37 -0.63
CA SER A 769 -30.96 -0.42 -1.66
C SER A 769 -29.48 -0.58 -1.97
N ARG A 770 -28.63 -0.84 -0.95
CA ARG A 770 -27.20 -1.07 -1.17
C ARG A 770 -26.99 -2.33 -2.01
N ARG A 771 -27.59 -3.47 -1.65
CA ARG A 771 -27.53 -4.71 -2.44
C ARG A 771 -27.97 -4.49 -3.90
N LEU A 772 -29.12 -3.85 -4.11
CA LEU A 772 -29.67 -3.62 -5.45
C LEU A 772 -28.79 -2.66 -6.25
N PHE A 773 -28.18 -1.67 -5.61
CA PHE A 773 -27.19 -0.80 -6.27
C PHE A 773 -25.97 -1.60 -6.75
N GLY A 774 -25.44 -2.50 -5.91
CA GLY A 774 -24.33 -3.39 -6.28
C GLY A 774 -24.70 -4.33 -7.42
N ALA A 775 -25.90 -4.91 -7.40
CA ALA A 775 -26.39 -5.76 -8.48
C ALA A 775 -26.59 -4.98 -9.79
N HIS A 776 -27.10 -3.75 -9.72
CA HIS A 776 -27.38 -2.90 -10.89
C HIS A 776 -26.13 -2.30 -11.54
N THR A 777 -25.06 -2.03 -10.78
CA THR A 777 -23.89 -1.29 -11.30
C THR A 777 -22.55 -2.01 -11.13
N GLY A 778 -22.49 -3.03 -10.27
CA GLY A 778 -21.25 -3.49 -9.65
C GLY A 778 -20.72 -2.48 -8.62
N TYR A 779 -19.74 -2.88 -7.82
CA TYR A 779 -18.99 -1.95 -6.98
C TYR A 779 -17.60 -1.73 -7.58
N ARG A 780 -17.17 -0.46 -7.62
CA ARG A 780 -15.83 -0.01 -8.08
C ARG A 780 -15.26 1.03 -7.12
N GLU A 781 -15.49 0.81 -5.82
CA GLU A 781 -15.22 1.81 -4.79
C GLU A 781 -13.73 1.99 -4.58
N THR A 782 -12.98 0.88 -4.58
CA THR A 782 -11.51 0.91 -4.57
C THR A 782 -10.95 1.68 -5.76
N ALA A 783 -11.44 1.39 -6.97
CA ALA A 783 -10.96 2.04 -8.18
C ALA A 783 -11.26 3.55 -8.18
N THR A 784 -12.43 3.95 -7.68
CA THR A 784 -12.83 5.36 -7.56
C THR A 784 -11.97 6.10 -6.53
N ALA A 785 -11.73 5.50 -5.35
CA ALA A 785 -10.87 6.05 -4.31
C ALA A 785 -9.43 6.24 -4.80
N LEU A 786 -8.85 5.20 -5.42
CA LEU A 786 -7.48 5.27 -5.94
C LEU A 786 -7.34 6.24 -7.11
N ALA A 787 -8.33 6.34 -8.01
CA ALA A 787 -8.28 7.31 -9.11
C ALA A 787 -8.23 8.75 -8.57
N ALA A 788 -9.04 9.07 -7.56
CA ALA A 788 -8.99 10.38 -6.91
C ALA A 788 -7.64 10.63 -6.21
N ALA A 789 -7.11 9.64 -5.48
CA ALA A 789 -5.81 9.74 -4.83
C ALA A 789 -4.66 9.93 -5.83
N PHE A 790 -4.64 9.17 -6.94
CA PHE A 790 -3.66 9.32 -8.01
C PHE A 790 -3.77 10.67 -8.72
N ALA A 791 -4.98 11.14 -9.03
CA ALA A 791 -5.16 12.46 -9.62
C ALA A 791 -4.63 13.59 -8.70
N GLY A 792 -4.68 13.37 -7.38
CA GLY A 792 -4.20 14.30 -6.36
C GLY A 792 -2.72 14.18 -5.98
N ALA A 793 -1.99 13.18 -6.47
CA ALA A 793 -0.65 12.84 -5.96
C ALA A 793 0.40 13.94 -6.23
N GLN A 794 1.20 14.33 -5.25
CA GLN A 794 2.08 15.50 -5.32
C GLN A 794 3.57 15.16 -5.31
N ASP A 795 4.00 14.16 -4.56
CA ASP A 795 5.41 13.89 -4.25
C ASP A 795 5.75 12.42 -4.48
N PHE A 796 4.92 11.48 -4.00
CA PHE A 796 5.25 10.05 -4.00
C PHE A 796 4.03 9.13 -4.09
N VAL A 797 4.14 8.10 -4.92
CA VAL A 797 3.24 6.94 -4.93
C VAL A 797 4.05 5.67 -4.70
N TYR A 798 3.73 4.93 -3.64
CA TYR A 798 4.16 3.55 -3.45
C TYR A 798 2.99 2.61 -3.72
N LEU A 799 3.21 1.56 -4.49
CA LEU A 799 2.22 0.50 -4.66
C LEU A 799 2.87 -0.88 -4.71
N GLU A 800 2.22 -1.84 -4.07
CA GLU A 800 2.50 -3.26 -4.19
C GLU A 800 1.20 -4.00 -4.52
N SER A 801 1.21 -4.82 -5.57
CA SER A 801 0.01 -5.53 -6.06
C SER A 801 0.42 -6.80 -6.82
N PRO A 802 -0.38 -7.88 -6.80
CA PRO A 802 -0.04 -9.10 -7.55
C PRO A 802 -0.14 -8.91 -9.08
N ALA A 803 -1.06 -8.05 -9.51
CA ALA A 803 -1.31 -7.73 -10.91
C ALA A 803 -1.57 -6.22 -11.09
N LEU A 804 -1.22 -5.70 -12.27
CA LEU A 804 -1.63 -4.39 -12.75
C LEU A 804 -1.82 -4.40 -14.27
N ASP A 805 -2.66 -3.51 -14.80
CA ASP A 805 -2.80 -3.30 -16.25
C ASP A 805 -3.19 -1.85 -16.60
N ALA A 806 -3.16 -1.53 -17.89
CA ALA A 806 -3.54 -0.22 -18.43
C ALA A 806 -5.00 -0.15 -18.91
N SER A 807 -5.80 -1.18 -18.65
CA SER A 807 -7.14 -1.31 -19.22
C SER A 807 -8.17 -0.53 -18.41
N GLY A 808 -9.04 0.21 -19.10
CA GLY A 808 -10.19 0.85 -18.47
C GLY A 808 -11.32 -0.14 -18.18
N MET A 809 -12.23 0.26 -17.29
CA MET A 809 -13.51 -0.42 -17.04
C MET A 809 -14.67 0.55 -17.23
N GLY A 810 -15.79 0.07 -17.74
CA GLY A 810 -17.01 0.89 -17.88
C GLY A 810 -17.35 1.26 -19.31
N GLY A 811 -18.31 2.16 -19.44
CA GLY A 811 -18.87 2.61 -20.72
C GLY A 811 -17.99 3.60 -21.49
N PRO A 812 -18.57 4.53 -22.27
CA PRO A 812 -17.84 5.44 -23.15
C PRO A 812 -16.77 6.32 -22.46
N ALA A 813 -16.90 6.56 -21.15
CA ALA A 813 -15.93 7.26 -20.32
C ALA A 813 -15.36 6.30 -19.25
N PRO A 814 -14.47 5.36 -19.64
CA PRO A 814 -14.05 4.29 -18.75
C PRO A 814 -13.23 4.82 -17.58
N LEU A 815 -13.49 4.27 -16.39
CA LEU A 815 -12.60 4.46 -15.24
C LEU A 815 -11.30 3.71 -15.50
N ASN A 816 -10.26 4.47 -15.87
CA ASN A 816 -8.92 3.94 -16.10
C ASN A 816 -7.96 4.43 -15.00
N LEU A 817 -7.76 3.56 -14.02
CA LEU A 817 -6.93 3.86 -12.85
C LEU A 817 -5.47 4.13 -13.25
N TRP A 818 -4.90 3.30 -14.12
CA TRP A 818 -3.50 3.42 -14.50
C TRP A 818 -3.23 4.64 -15.36
N GLN A 819 -4.13 4.93 -16.32
CA GLN A 819 -4.04 6.15 -17.12
C GLN A 819 -4.09 7.40 -16.23
N THR A 820 -4.92 7.40 -15.17
CA THR A 820 -4.97 8.49 -14.21
C THR A 820 -3.60 8.74 -13.55
N LEU A 821 -2.86 7.69 -13.22
CA LEU A 821 -1.50 7.81 -12.69
C LEU A 821 -0.51 8.30 -13.75
N VAL A 822 -0.58 7.77 -14.98
CA VAL A 822 0.27 8.20 -16.11
C VAL A 822 0.07 9.70 -16.39
N ASP A 823 -1.18 10.13 -16.49
CA ASP A 823 -1.55 11.54 -16.69
C ASP A 823 -1.03 12.41 -15.55
N ARG A 824 -1.15 11.94 -14.31
CA ARG A 824 -0.63 12.69 -13.16
C ARG A 824 0.89 12.80 -13.18
N VAL A 825 1.60 11.71 -13.48
CA VAL A 825 3.07 11.70 -13.55
C VAL A 825 3.58 12.58 -14.70
N SER A 826 2.84 12.66 -15.80
CA SER A 826 3.09 13.58 -16.90
C SER A 826 2.89 15.05 -16.46
N ALA A 827 1.75 15.34 -15.81
CA ALA A 827 1.40 16.68 -15.36
C ALA A 827 2.27 17.17 -14.17
N ASN A 828 2.81 16.25 -13.36
CA ASN A 828 3.65 16.55 -12.22
C ASN A 828 5.04 15.94 -12.41
N PRO A 829 6.03 16.71 -12.90
CA PRO A 829 7.39 16.24 -13.16
C PRO A 829 8.19 15.90 -11.89
N VAL A 830 7.65 16.20 -10.71
CA VAL A 830 8.28 15.93 -9.41
C VAL A 830 7.87 14.56 -8.88
N LEU A 831 6.64 14.12 -9.21
CA LEU A 831 6.05 12.89 -8.69
C LEU A 831 6.97 11.69 -8.93
N ARG A 832 7.27 10.98 -7.86
CA ARG A 832 8.05 9.74 -7.84
C ARG A 832 7.11 8.55 -7.67
N VAL A 833 7.42 7.45 -8.36
CA VAL A 833 6.62 6.22 -8.28
C VAL A 833 7.53 5.04 -7.97
N LEU A 834 7.16 4.27 -6.95
CA LEU A 834 7.83 3.03 -6.57
C LEU A 834 6.83 1.88 -6.65
N VAL A 835 7.12 0.90 -7.51
CA VAL A 835 6.24 -0.23 -7.80
C VAL A 835 6.91 -1.54 -7.35
N CYS A 836 6.24 -2.27 -6.48
CA CYS A 836 6.61 -3.62 -6.05
C CYS A 836 5.67 -4.64 -6.72
N LEU A 837 6.23 -5.62 -7.43
CA LEU A 837 5.46 -6.65 -8.14
C LEU A 837 6.08 -8.03 -7.91
N PRO A 838 5.27 -9.10 -7.82
CA PRO A 838 5.81 -10.46 -7.88
C PRO A 838 6.19 -10.81 -9.33
N LEU A 839 7.07 -11.80 -9.51
CA LEU A 839 7.34 -12.37 -10.84
C LEU A 839 6.15 -13.18 -11.36
N ARG A 840 5.44 -13.85 -10.45
CA ARG A 840 4.39 -14.82 -10.76
C ARG A 840 3.22 -14.68 -9.80
N LEU A 841 2.02 -14.96 -10.32
CA LEU A 841 0.84 -15.18 -9.51
C LEU A 841 1.06 -16.41 -8.59
N PRO A 842 0.30 -16.54 -7.49
CA PRO A 842 0.42 -17.67 -6.59
C PRO A 842 0.26 -19.02 -7.30
N PRO A 843 0.91 -20.10 -6.83
CA PRO A 843 0.78 -21.42 -7.42
C PRO A 843 -0.66 -21.93 -7.51
N GLY A 844 -0.92 -22.74 -8.54
CA GLY A 844 -2.26 -23.22 -8.88
C GLY A 844 -3.10 -22.28 -9.74
N THR A 845 -2.56 -21.12 -10.10
CA THR A 845 -3.16 -20.20 -11.06
C THR A 845 -2.97 -20.72 -12.50
N PRO A 846 -3.99 -20.67 -13.38
CA PRO A 846 -3.85 -21.11 -14.77
C PRO A 846 -2.76 -20.38 -15.55
N ALA A 847 -2.05 -21.10 -16.42
CA ALA A 847 -0.94 -20.53 -17.20
C ALA A 847 -1.41 -19.40 -18.14
N LYS A 848 -2.60 -19.53 -18.75
CA LYS A 848 -3.19 -18.47 -19.57
C LYS A 848 -3.46 -17.18 -18.78
N LEU A 849 -3.94 -17.29 -17.53
CA LEU A 849 -4.15 -16.15 -16.64
C LEU A 849 -2.83 -15.46 -16.30
N GLN A 850 -1.77 -16.23 -16.05
CA GLN A 850 -0.42 -15.69 -15.87
C GLN A 850 0.05 -14.91 -17.12
N ARG A 851 -0.13 -15.46 -18.32
CA ARG A 851 0.23 -14.76 -19.58
C ARG A 851 -0.55 -13.45 -19.77
N VAL A 852 -1.85 -13.44 -19.47
CA VAL A 852 -2.69 -12.23 -19.53
C VAL A 852 -2.22 -11.19 -18.53
N ARG A 853 -1.89 -11.61 -17.31
CA ARG A 853 -1.29 -10.72 -16.30
C ARG A 853 0.03 -10.14 -16.80
N ASP A 854 0.94 -10.96 -17.32
CA ASP A 854 2.25 -10.50 -17.77
C ASP A 854 2.16 -9.54 -18.96
N HIS A 855 1.21 -9.78 -19.86
CA HIS A 855 0.88 -8.84 -20.95
C HIS A 855 0.44 -7.47 -20.41
N GLY A 856 -0.55 -7.46 -19.50
CA GLY A 856 -1.07 -6.22 -18.91
C GLY A 856 -0.02 -5.46 -18.09
N VAL A 857 0.79 -6.18 -17.31
CA VAL A 857 1.86 -5.58 -16.50
C VAL A 857 2.89 -4.88 -17.37
N ARG A 858 3.32 -5.52 -18.46
CA ARG A 858 4.30 -4.91 -19.38
C ARG A 858 3.75 -3.65 -20.02
N GLN A 859 2.53 -3.70 -20.57
CA GLN A 859 1.88 -2.53 -21.17
C GLN A 859 1.77 -1.34 -20.20
N ALA A 860 1.33 -1.61 -18.97
CA ALA A 860 1.20 -0.59 -17.95
C ALA A 860 2.57 0.00 -17.55
N LEU A 861 3.57 -0.85 -17.28
CA LEU A 861 4.90 -0.36 -16.93
C LEU A 861 5.55 0.44 -18.07
N ASP A 862 5.35 0.04 -19.32
CA ASP A 862 5.89 0.75 -20.48
C ASP A 862 5.24 2.13 -20.64
N ALA A 863 3.91 2.23 -20.47
CA ALA A 863 3.20 3.51 -20.47
C ALA A 863 3.71 4.46 -19.37
N LEU A 864 3.96 3.93 -18.16
CA LEU A 864 4.46 4.75 -17.05
C LEU A 864 5.93 5.12 -17.24
N ARG A 865 6.78 4.22 -17.75
CA ARG A 865 8.19 4.51 -18.05
C ARG A 865 8.33 5.64 -19.06
N ALA A 866 7.46 5.69 -20.06
CA ALA A 866 7.47 6.73 -21.10
C ALA A 866 7.34 8.16 -20.54
N VAL A 867 6.59 8.34 -19.45
CA VAL A 867 6.39 9.66 -18.82
C VAL A 867 7.26 9.88 -17.58
N ALA A 868 7.61 8.82 -16.85
CA ALA A 868 8.32 8.91 -15.58
C ALA A 868 9.85 9.01 -15.74
N GLY A 869 10.42 8.28 -16.70
CA GLY A 869 11.88 8.16 -16.85
C GLY A 869 12.56 7.73 -15.55
N ASP A 870 13.44 8.58 -15.02
CA ASP A 870 14.21 8.33 -13.79
C ASP A 870 13.40 8.37 -12.48
N ARG A 871 12.13 8.78 -12.58
CA ARG A 871 11.23 8.96 -11.44
C ARG A 871 10.47 7.69 -11.05
N LEU A 872 10.62 6.63 -11.85
CA LEU A 872 10.03 5.32 -11.61
C LEU A 872 11.11 4.32 -11.17
N ALA A 873 10.82 3.57 -10.11
CA ALA A 873 11.51 2.35 -9.76
C ALA A 873 10.50 1.19 -9.73
N VAL A 874 10.86 0.07 -10.35
CA VAL A 874 10.09 -1.17 -10.28
C VAL A 874 11.02 -2.24 -9.71
N PHE A 875 10.55 -3.01 -8.74
CA PHE A 875 11.33 -4.08 -8.16
C PHE A 875 10.46 -5.28 -7.77
N THR A 876 11.11 -6.43 -7.65
CA THR A 876 10.49 -7.66 -7.15
C THR A 876 11.30 -8.14 -5.96
N PRO A 877 10.69 -8.36 -4.77
CA PRO A 877 11.40 -8.88 -3.62
C PRO A 877 11.87 -10.33 -3.85
N ALA A 878 13.10 -10.64 -3.46
CA ALA A 878 13.61 -12.01 -3.48
C ALA A 878 13.17 -12.79 -2.24
N THR A 879 12.94 -14.10 -2.39
CA THR A 879 12.67 -15.04 -1.30
C THR A 879 13.56 -16.25 -1.40
N GLY A 880 14.41 -16.48 -0.41
CA GLY A 880 15.36 -17.60 -0.46
C GLY A 880 16.14 -17.69 -1.79
N PRO A 881 16.74 -18.85 -2.08
CA PRO A 881 17.52 -19.00 -3.29
C PRO A 881 16.66 -19.15 -4.56
N GLY A 882 16.73 -18.17 -5.46
CA GLY A 882 16.14 -18.26 -6.80
C GLY A 882 14.60 -18.25 -6.83
N ARG A 883 13.95 -17.79 -5.76
CA ARG A 883 12.49 -17.58 -5.71
C ARG A 883 12.18 -16.10 -5.48
N ALA A 884 10.96 -15.72 -5.79
CA ALA A 884 10.44 -14.37 -5.60
C ALA A 884 9.24 -14.40 -4.66
N LEU A 885 9.03 -13.32 -3.93
CA LEU A 885 7.91 -13.17 -3.02
C LEU A 885 6.59 -13.15 -3.79
N HIS A 886 5.63 -13.96 -3.37
CA HIS A 886 4.26 -13.85 -3.84
C HIS A 886 3.54 -12.77 -3.04
N LEU A 887 2.79 -11.91 -3.74
CA LEU A 887 1.92 -10.94 -3.09
C LEU A 887 0.48 -11.49 -3.11
N GLU A 888 -0.19 -11.51 -1.96
CA GLU A 888 -1.64 -11.77 -1.86
C GLU A 888 -2.45 -10.49 -1.69
N ALA A 889 -1.79 -9.41 -1.28
CA ALA A 889 -2.43 -8.13 -1.01
C ALA A 889 -2.08 -7.06 -2.04
N THR A 890 -2.97 -6.08 -2.12
CA THR A 890 -2.70 -4.78 -2.70
C THR A 890 -2.55 -3.76 -1.59
N SER A 891 -1.45 -3.02 -1.59
CA SER A 891 -1.25 -1.86 -0.72
C SER A 891 -0.78 -0.67 -1.54
N VAL A 892 -1.39 0.50 -1.32
CA VAL A 892 -1.07 1.75 -2.01
C VAL A 892 -0.91 2.85 -0.97
N VAL A 893 0.17 3.63 -1.08
CA VAL A 893 0.40 4.84 -0.29
C VAL A 893 0.62 6.02 -1.24
N VAL A 894 -0.11 7.11 -1.01
CA VAL A 894 0.02 8.36 -1.77
C VAL A 894 0.41 9.49 -0.83
N ASP A 895 1.57 10.10 -1.10
CA ASP A 895 2.15 11.26 -0.41
C ASP A 895 2.27 11.16 1.11
N ASP A 896 2.26 9.94 1.67
CA ASP A 896 2.10 9.69 3.11
C ASP A 896 0.82 10.32 3.72
N ALA A 897 -0.18 10.66 2.88
CA ALA A 897 -1.44 11.29 3.26
C ALA A 897 -2.67 10.39 3.06
N PHE A 898 -2.53 9.33 2.25
CA PHE A 898 -3.56 8.35 1.99
C PHE A 898 -2.90 6.97 1.96
N ALA A 899 -3.52 5.99 2.61
CA ALA A 899 -3.20 4.58 2.44
C ALA A 899 -4.44 3.79 2.06
N LEU A 900 -4.24 2.74 1.28
CA LEU A 900 -5.25 1.73 1.00
C LEU A 900 -4.61 0.36 1.09
N THR A 901 -5.32 -0.62 1.65
CA THR A 901 -4.86 -2.00 1.71
C THR A 901 -6.01 -3.00 1.63
N GLY A 902 -5.82 -4.13 0.94
CA GLY A 902 -6.88 -5.12 0.77
C GLY A 902 -6.63 -6.15 -0.34
N GLY A 903 -7.65 -6.96 -0.63
CA GLY A 903 -7.60 -8.02 -1.66
C GLY A 903 -7.87 -7.53 -3.10
N THR A 904 -8.11 -6.23 -3.30
CA THR A 904 -8.45 -5.67 -4.61
C THR A 904 -7.22 -5.43 -5.49
N HIS A 905 -6.97 -6.28 -6.49
CA HIS A 905 -5.80 -6.18 -7.37
C HIS A 905 -5.96 -5.11 -8.47
N LEU A 906 -4.87 -4.43 -8.84
CA LEU A 906 -4.87 -3.21 -9.68
C LEU A 906 -4.96 -3.45 -11.20
N TRP A 907 -5.78 -4.41 -11.60
CA TRP A 907 -6.04 -4.78 -12.99
C TRP A 907 -7.54 -4.85 -13.24
N ARG A 908 -7.97 -4.83 -14.51
CA ARG A 908 -9.38 -4.67 -14.91
C ARG A 908 -10.34 -5.59 -14.15
N ARG A 909 -10.02 -6.89 -14.05
CA ARG A 909 -10.88 -7.82 -13.30
C ARG A 909 -10.87 -7.57 -11.80
N GLY A 910 -9.72 -7.26 -11.21
CA GLY A 910 -9.61 -7.00 -9.78
C GLY A 910 -10.28 -5.69 -9.35
N LEU A 911 -10.40 -4.72 -10.27
CA LEU A 911 -11.00 -3.42 -10.01
C LEU A 911 -12.50 -3.33 -10.36
N GLY A 912 -13.06 -4.32 -11.05
CA GLY A 912 -14.45 -4.23 -11.50
C GLY A 912 -15.22 -5.54 -11.66
N PHE A 913 -14.59 -6.72 -11.58
CA PHE A 913 -15.24 -8.03 -11.77
C PHE A 913 -15.14 -8.94 -10.54
N ASP A 914 -13.94 -9.19 -10.04
CA ASP A 914 -13.72 -10.01 -8.85
C ASP A 914 -14.40 -9.40 -7.63
N SER A 915 -14.70 -10.25 -6.65
CA SER A 915 -15.22 -9.78 -5.38
C SER A 915 -14.08 -9.64 -4.38
N SER A 916 -13.87 -8.44 -3.88
CA SER A 916 -12.80 -8.14 -2.93
C SER A 916 -13.17 -6.95 -2.04
N LEU A 917 -12.48 -6.88 -0.90
CA LEU A 917 -12.56 -5.75 0.02
C LEU A 917 -11.19 -5.07 0.14
N ALA A 918 -11.22 -3.75 0.28
CA ALA A 918 -10.08 -2.95 0.69
C ALA A 918 -10.52 -1.91 1.72
N VAL A 919 -9.57 -1.39 2.47
CA VAL A 919 -9.80 -0.31 3.43
C VAL A 919 -8.89 0.85 3.07
N SER A 920 -9.47 2.04 2.85
CA SER A 920 -8.74 3.30 2.77
C SER A 920 -8.68 3.96 4.14
N VAL A 921 -7.54 4.59 4.44
CA VAL A 921 -7.20 5.09 5.78
C VAL A 921 -6.57 6.48 5.74
N PHE A 922 -6.95 7.29 6.72
CA PHE A 922 -6.36 8.59 7.03
C PHE A 922 -6.23 8.73 8.56
N ASP A 923 -5.08 9.19 9.07
CA ASP A 923 -4.84 9.38 10.51
C ASP A 923 -4.90 10.86 10.87
N GLU A 924 -5.57 11.20 11.97
CA GLU A 924 -5.66 12.57 12.48
C GLU A 924 -4.35 13.05 13.11
N ARG A 925 -3.50 12.11 13.56
CA ARG A 925 -2.24 12.40 14.22
C ARG A 925 -1.14 12.60 13.18
N LEU A 926 -0.32 13.62 13.40
CA LEU A 926 0.76 13.97 12.47
C LEU A 926 2.14 13.59 13.00
N ILE A 927 3.00 13.13 12.10
CA ILE A 927 4.45 13.09 12.27
C ILE A 927 5.04 13.83 11.07
N ASN A 928 5.78 14.92 11.34
CA ASN A 928 6.41 15.75 10.30
C ASN A 928 5.43 16.20 9.19
N GLY A 929 4.21 16.57 9.57
CA GLY A 929 3.16 17.07 8.67
C GLY A 929 2.44 15.99 7.87
N ARG A 930 2.61 14.71 8.22
CA ARG A 930 1.94 13.58 7.56
C ARG A 930 1.25 12.64 8.55
N PRO A 931 0.08 12.06 8.19
CA PRO A 931 -0.60 11.01 8.95
C PRO A 931 0.33 9.92 9.48
N ALA A 932 0.39 9.77 10.81
CA ALA A 932 1.37 8.92 11.50
C ALA A 932 1.26 7.43 11.13
N ASP A 933 0.03 6.90 11.09
CA ASP A 933 -0.23 5.51 10.71
C ASP A 933 0.22 5.23 9.26
N VAL A 934 -0.06 6.15 8.34
CA VAL A 934 0.30 6.02 6.91
C VAL A 934 1.83 6.03 6.72
N VAL A 935 2.55 6.95 7.38
CA VAL A 935 4.02 7.00 7.34
C VAL A 935 4.62 5.69 7.88
N THR A 936 4.12 5.22 9.01
CA THR A 936 4.60 3.98 9.66
C THR A 936 4.34 2.78 8.77
N PHE A 937 3.16 2.71 8.15
CA PHE A 937 2.81 1.67 7.19
C PHE A 937 3.76 1.66 6.00
N ARG A 938 3.92 2.79 5.26
CA ARG A 938 4.87 2.89 4.14
C ARG A 938 6.25 2.37 4.49
N ARG A 939 6.81 2.86 5.60
CA ARG A 939 8.17 2.51 6.06
C ARG A 939 8.27 1.01 6.33
N THR A 940 7.25 0.44 6.98
CA THR A 940 7.21 -0.99 7.29
C THR A 940 7.11 -1.85 6.02
N LEU A 941 6.27 -1.46 5.04
CA LEU A 941 6.15 -2.21 3.79
C LEU A 941 7.49 -2.25 3.03
N ILE A 942 8.06 -1.07 2.77
CA ILE A 942 9.30 -0.94 1.97
C ILE A 942 10.48 -1.61 2.69
N SER A 943 10.58 -1.46 4.01
CA SER A 943 11.67 -2.05 4.81
C SER A 943 11.63 -3.58 4.77
N GLY A 944 10.45 -4.18 4.95
CA GLY A 944 10.27 -5.64 4.84
C GLY A 944 10.66 -6.16 3.46
N ARG A 945 10.18 -5.48 2.40
CA ARG A 945 10.45 -5.83 1.00
C ARG A 945 11.92 -5.73 0.62
N LEU A 946 12.63 -4.73 1.14
CA LEU A 946 14.08 -4.56 0.92
C LEU A 946 14.95 -5.36 1.89
N GLY A 947 14.37 -5.92 2.96
CA GLY A 947 15.09 -6.65 4.02
C GLY A 947 16.02 -5.75 4.84
N LEU A 948 15.63 -4.49 5.06
CA LEU A 948 16.43 -3.48 5.76
C LEU A 948 15.69 -2.97 7.00
N PRO A 949 16.40 -2.52 8.06
CA PRO A 949 15.78 -1.72 9.11
C PRO A 949 15.14 -0.44 8.54
N THR A 950 14.01 0.00 9.11
CA THR A 950 13.33 1.24 8.70
C THR A 950 14.23 2.46 8.83
N SER A 951 15.18 2.47 9.77
CA SER A 951 16.16 3.55 9.96
C SER A 951 17.14 3.73 8.79
N LEU A 952 17.28 2.73 7.91
CA LEU A 952 18.14 2.81 6.72
C LEU A 952 17.37 3.23 5.45
N LEU A 953 16.06 3.42 5.53
CA LEU A 953 15.28 3.89 4.39
C LEU A 953 15.42 5.42 4.23
N PRO A 954 15.79 5.91 3.03
CA PRO A 954 15.71 7.33 2.73
C PRO A 954 14.27 7.85 2.89
N GLU A 955 14.10 8.97 3.58
CA GLU A 955 12.79 9.63 3.70
C GLU A 955 12.42 10.39 2.44
N ASP A 956 13.41 10.94 1.72
CA ASP A 956 13.19 11.72 0.49
C ASP A 956 12.85 10.79 -0.69
N PRO A 957 11.65 10.90 -1.30
CA PRO A 957 11.23 10.00 -2.37
C PRO A 957 12.20 9.90 -3.57
N PRO A 958 12.83 10.99 -4.06
CA PRO A 958 13.84 10.91 -5.11
C PRO A 958 15.06 10.06 -4.70
N GLU A 959 15.52 10.14 -3.45
CA GLU A 959 16.65 9.35 -2.96
C GLU A 959 16.27 7.88 -2.84
N LEU A 960 15.09 7.59 -2.31
CA LEU A 960 14.56 6.24 -2.20
C LEU A 960 14.43 5.57 -3.59
N VAL A 961 13.80 6.23 -4.55
CA VAL A 961 13.66 5.72 -5.93
C VAL A 961 15.03 5.51 -6.58
N ALA A 962 15.95 6.47 -6.42
CA ALA A 962 17.30 6.35 -6.95
C ALA A 962 18.07 5.18 -6.31
N ALA A 963 17.94 4.97 -5.00
CA ALA A 963 18.58 3.88 -4.27
C ALA A 963 18.06 2.51 -4.75
N VAL A 964 16.74 2.35 -4.89
CA VAL A 964 16.15 1.09 -5.39
C VAL A 964 16.57 0.83 -6.84
N ARG A 965 16.61 1.84 -7.70
CA ARG A 965 17.10 1.70 -9.09
C ARG A 965 18.57 1.25 -9.12
N ARG A 966 19.43 1.87 -8.31
CA ARG A 966 20.85 1.49 -8.21
C ARG A 966 21.01 0.07 -7.69
N LEU A 967 20.18 -0.35 -6.73
CA LEU A 967 20.18 -1.72 -6.22
C LEU A 967 19.77 -2.72 -7.31
N SER A 968 18.69 -2.43 -8.04
CA SER A 968 18.21 -3.24 -9.16
C SER A 968 19.26 -3.35 -10.28
N ALA A 969 19.86 -2.22 -10.69
CA ALA A 969 20.90 -2.18 -11.72
C ALA A 969 22.19 -2.94 -11.36
N ARG A 970 22.45 -3.16 -10.07
CA ARG A 970 23.58 -3.97 -9.56
C ARG A 970 23.23 -5.44 -9.35
N GLY A 971 22.12 -5.91 -9.91
CA GLY A 971 21.67 -7.31 -9.78
C GLY A 971 20.96 -7.61 -8.47
N GLY A 972 20.39 -6.60 -7.80
CA GLY A 972 19.48 -6.78 -6.66
C GLY A 972 20.13 -7.14 -5.32
N GLY A 973 21.42 -7.52 -5.30
CA GLY A 973 22.19 -7.75 -4.07
C GLY A 973 21.57 -8.79 -3.12
N GLN A 974 20.94 -9.85 -3.65
CA GLN A 974 20.16 -10.87 -2.92
C GLN A 974 18.91 -10.33 -2.19
N ARG A 975 18.57 -9.06 -2.38
CA ARG A 975 17.36 -8.42 -1.82
C ARG A 975 16.22 -8.39 -2.83
N LEU A 976 16.58 -8.13 -4.08
CA LEU A 976 15.65 -8.07 -5.20
C LEU A 976 15.89 -9.25 -6.12
N ALA A 977 14.81 -9.80 -6.68
CA ALA A 977 14.91 -10.72 -7.80
C ALA A 977 15.51 -9.97 -9.00
N PRO A 978 16.54 -10.52 -9.66
CA PRO A 978 17.18 -9.87 -10.81
C PRO A 978 16.33 -10.00 -12.08
N ASP A 979 15.42 -10.98 -12.12
CA ASP A 979 14.63 -11.28 -13.30
C ASP A 979 13.51 -10.23 -13.50
N PRO A 980 13.30 -9.75 -14.74
CA PRO A 980 12.12 -8.96 -15.07
C PRO A 980 10.89 -9.87 -15.23
N VAL A 981 9.71 -9.26 -15.27
CA VAL A 981 8.48 -9.95 -15.70
C VAL A 981 8.65 -10.44 -17.16
N PRO A 982 8.48 -11.74 -17.44
CA PRO A 982 8.73 -12.30 -18.76
C PRO A 982 7.75 -11.77 -19.81
N ALA A 983 8.15 -11.80 -21.09
CA ALA A 983 7.21 -11.58 -22.18
C ALA A 983 6.29 -12.80 -22.29
N PRO A 984 4.97 -12.62 -22.48
CA PRO A 984 4.07 -13.74 -22.59
C PRO A 984 4.29 -14.48 -23.93
N ASP A 985 4.36 -15.81 -23.88
CA ASP A 985 4.47 -16.67 -25.05
C ASP A 985 3.50 -17.87 -24.94
N PRO A 986 2.54 -18.04 -25.89
CA PRO A 986 2.18 -17.08 -26.93
C PRO A 986 1.53 -15.82 -26.33
N VAL A 987 1.59 -14.73 -27.08
CA VAL A 987 0.92 -13.46 -26.71
C VAL A 987 -0.60 -13.71 -26.58
N PRO A 988 -1.26 -13.22 -25.51
CA PRO A 988 -2.71 -13.37 -25.36
C PRO A 988 -3.48 -12.65 -26.48
N THR A 989 -4.56 -13.27 -26.96
CA THR A 989 -5.51 -12.66 -27.89
C THR A 989 -6.48 -11.73 -27.16
N ASP A 990 -7.23 -10.91 -27.90
CA ASP A 990 -8.29 -10.07 -27.30
C ASP A 990 -9.36 -10.91 -26.60
N LEU A 991 -9.67 -12.09 -27.13
CA LEU A 991 -10.58 -13.05 -26.49
C LEU A 991 -9.99 -13.54 -25.16
N ASP A 992 -8.71 -13.87 -25.12
CA ASP A 992 -8.03 -14.28 -23.87
C ASP A 992 -8.15 -13.17 -22.82
N VAL A 993 -7.88 -11.92 -23.20
CA VAL A 993 -7.97 -10.77 -22.29
C VAL A 993 -9.41 -10.52 -21.83
N ALA A 994 -10.40 -10.64 -22.73
CA ALA A 994 -11.82 -10.47 -22.40
C ALA A 994 -12.36 -11.55 -21.44
N VAL A 995 -11.85 -12.79 -21.54
CA VAL A 995 -12.27 -13.91 -20.69
C VAL A 995 -11.55 -13.91 -19.33
N TRP A 996 -10.22 -13.76 -19.35
CA TRP A 996 -9.38 -13.95 -18.16
C TRP A 996 -9.12 -12.67 -17.37
N ASN A 997 -9.30 -11.50 -17.98
CA ASN A 997 -9.22 -10.20 -17.33
C ASN A 997 -10.50 -9.40 -17.61
N ARG A 998 -11.66 -9.98 -17.33
CA ARG A 998 -12.98 -9.44 -17.70
C ARG A 998 -13.26 -8.05 -17.11
N ASP A 999 -13.96 -7.20 -17.89
CA ASP A 999 -14.64 -6.02 -17.35
C ASP A 999 -15.97 -6.44 -16.68
N GLY A 1000 -16.17 -6.09 -15.41
CA GLY A 1000 -17.42 -6.33 -14.70
C GLY A 1000 -18.40 -5.16 -14.74
N SER A 1001 -18.23 -4.22 -15.66
CA SER A 1001 -19.19 -3.16 -15.97
C SER A 1001 -20.44 -3.64 -16.71
N PRO A 1002 -21.58 -2.93 -16.55
CA PRO A 1002 -22.77 -3.22 -17.34
C PRO A 1002 -22.54 -2.77 -18.78
N THR A 1003 -22.40 -3.72 -19.72
CA THR A 1003 -22.28 -3.45 -21.16
C THR A 1003 -23.62 -3.59 -21.92
N GLY A 1004 -24.73 -3.74 -21.20
CA GLY A 1004 -26.06 -4.10 -21.70
C GLY A 1004 -26.73 -5.16 -20.81
N SER A 1005 -27.78 -5.85 -21.28
CA SER A 1005 -28.28 -7.04 -20.59
C SER A 1005 -27.17 -8.09 -20.51
N PHE A 1006 -26.85 -8.55 -19.30
CA PHE A 1006 -25.83 -9.56 -19.11
C PHE A 1006 -26.31 -10.90 -19.68
N ASP A 1007 -25.78 -11.28 -20.84
CA ASP A 1007 -25.99 -12.60 -21.42
C ASP A 1007 -24.99 -13.60 -20.82
N ALA A 1008 -25.42 -14.22 -19.71
CA ALA A 1008 -24.66 -15.25 -19.01
C ALA A 1008 -24.32 -16.45 -19.93
N LEU A 1009 -25.18 -16.77 -20.91
CA LEU A 1009 -25.02 -17.93 -21.79
C LEU A 1009 -23.98 -17.66 -22.86
N ALA A 1010 -24.01 -16.48 -23.49
CA ALA A 1010 -22.96 -16.05 -24.43
C ALA A 1010 -21.58 -16.02 -23.74
N TRP A 1011 -21.53 -15.54 -22.50
CA TRP A 1011 -20.28 -15.54 -21.73
C TRP A 1011 -19.78 -16.96 -21.41
N LEU A 1012 -20.64 -17.84 -20.91
CA LEU A 1012 -20.29 -19.23 -20.63
C LEU A 1012 -19.82 -19.97 -21.89
N THR A 1013 -20.42 -19.67 -23.05
CA THR A 1013 -20.03 -20.22 -24.35
C THR A 1013 -18.63 -19.75 -24.77
N GLY A 1014 -18.33 -18.45 -24.60
CA GLY A 1014 -16.99 -17.91 -24.85
C GLY A 1014 -15.92 -18.48 -23.93
N LEU A 1015 -16.25 -18.69 -22.64
CA LEU A 1015 -15.35 -19.35 -21.68
C LEU A 1015 -15.07 -20.81 -22.09
N ALA A 1016 -16.11 -21.56 -22.46
CA ALA A 1016 -15.95 -22.93 -22.93
C ALA A 1016 -15.06 -23.03 -24.16
N ALA A 1017 -15.23 -22.12 -25.14
CA ALA A 1017 -14.39 -22.04 -26.32
C ALA A 1017 -12.91 -21.72 -25.98
N ALA A 1018 -12.67 -20.77 -25.08
CA ALA A 1018 -11.31 -20.41 -24.64
C ALA A 1018 -10.61 -21.56 -23.91
N VAL A 1019 -11.33 -22.27 -23.02
CA VAL A 1019 -10.80 -23.44 -22.31
C VAL A 1019 -10.54 -24.61 -23.27
N GLN A 1020 -11.42 -24.85 -24.24
CA GLN A 1020 -11.19 -25.87 -25.27
C GLN A 1020 -9.95 -25.56 -26.11
N ALA A 1021 -9.73 -24.29 -26.48
CA ALA A 1021 -8.53 -23.87 -27.18
C ALA A 1021 -7.25 -24.09 -26.34
N GLU A 1022 -7.33 -23.89 -25.01
CA GLU A 1022 -6.21 -24.17 -24.10
C GLU A 1022 -5.89 -25.66 -24.02
N LEU A 1023 -6.90 -26.52 -23.83
CA LEU A 1023 -6.72 -27.97 -23.81
C LEU A 1023 -6.15 -28.50 -25.14
N ALA A 1024 -6.56 -27.95 -26.27
CA ALA A 1024 -6.01 -28.31 -27.58
C ALA A 1024 -4.54 -27.88 -27.76
N ALA A 1025 -4.10 -26.81 -27.10
CA ALA A 1025 -2.72 -26.33 -27.14
C ALA A 1025 -1.79 -27.07 -26.17
N GLU A 1026 -2.31 -27.65 -25.09
CA GLU A 1026 -1.54 -28.38 -24.08
C GLU A 1026 -1.30 -29.86 -24.42
N VAL A 1027 -1.96 -30.41 -25.46
CA VAL A 1027 -1.74 -31.79 -25.93
C VAL A 1027 -0.78 -31.79 -27.13
N PRO A 1028 0.46 -32.31 -26.99
CA PRO A 1028 1.35 -32.48 -28.13
C PRO A 1028 0.79 -33.54 -29.09
N GLY A 1029 0.46 -33.15 -30.34
CA GLY A 1029 0.16 -34.08 -31.44
C GLY A 1029 -1.30 -34.24 -31.87
N SER A 1030 -2.23 -33.34 -31.52
CA SER A 1030 -3.61 -33.37 -32.04
C SER A 1030 -3.84 -32.43 -33.23
N GLY A 1031 -2.90 -32.43 -34.19
CA GLY A 1031 -3.05 -31.85 -35.51
C GLY A 1031 -2.98 -32.93 -36.57
#